data_AF-A0A349L2T0-F1
#
_entry.id   AF-A0A349L2T0-F1
#
_cell.length_a   1.000
_cell.length_b   1.000
_cell.length_c   1.000
_cell.angle_alpha   90.00
_cell.angle_beta   90.00
_cell.angle_gamma   90.00
#
_symmetry.space_group_name_H-M   'P 1'
#
loop_
_entity.id
_entity.type
_entity.pdbx_description
1 polymer ?
#
loop_
_entity_poly.entity_id
_entity_poly.type
_entity_poly.pdbx_seq_one_letter_code
_entity_poly.pdbx_strand_id
1 'polypeptide(L)'
;MGRQRHQRRHRQRRRGGGQNYSVNADNFANSGTINVAAGAIFYRGAGFTNTGTLSGSGMIVVGTGTAGIVNQGAIIPGGTGATGTLTIAGDLQLLTGSNLLMELGGVNAGQFDRVLVTGAVSGNAGSFGDMAVSKINGYTYANASGDAFALLSAASGADSATFGAVTLARSNLTRDYSAANFTLNMAPMVLTVSANAAGKSYGGIDPGLSYSGVTGFDTNTLDTAATALSGTLGRAAGENAGAYAINLGSLVSQLGYAIDIAPAANFTITPAAITVTSANVSKVYDGGLTALGTAMVGGGTLYFGDTLSGGAFAFTDKNAGAGNKTVSVGGVTVNDGNGGGNYVVSYADNSGSSITRAALTLGGARAYDGGGALGGGVLTATRVGGETFAITGAGGAGNLASKNVQTGATLANLAGLALGASANGGLSGNYDALSTVGSSVDITRAALTVTAGAAGKTYDGTLVASGAGTVGVLAGALAGDSVSASGGQAYLDKNAGTGKTVRASGVTIKDAGNFDVSANYNISYTDNLNGSIAKAALNVAAGAAGMTYDGTLVASGAGTVGVLAGALAGDSVSGTGGQAYLDKNAGMGKTVRASGVTIKDAGNFDVSGNYDISYTDNLNGSIAKAALVVTTNSVSKAFDGLAYSGGNGAVIFGGSSQSAIKTGSYALTSAGLTSNNYALNFVDGQLTIGAEPPAPPVPPVVVPPSLPTPATNPPSLGFASAPKAEQGLTSTPPPSQQPGRTGGASAAPSGDIGGVKVSVLPAAAGQSTPIIAISVSQNMGVTGGSFSVALPVQIADSSSANGAAITVTTEGGGKLPSWLTYKSNSKSIVVSDVPEGGLPIRLQVMIDGKQTTVVISARTTN
;
A
#
# COMPACT_ATOMS: atom_id res chain seq x y z
N MET A 1 -167.05 44.59 36.92
CA MET A 1 -167.69 45.78 37.56
C MET A 1 -167.28 47.04 36.80
N GLY A 2 -167.55 48.26 37.27
CA GLY A 2 -167.52 49.53 36.49
C GLY A 2 -166.30 49.75 35.56
N ARG A 3 -166.43 50.39 34.38
CA ARG A 3 -166.95 51.75 34.09
C ARG A 3 -166.29 52.87 34.90
N GLN A 4 -165.38 53.61 34.26
CA GLN A 4 -165.32 55.09 34.06
C GLN A 4 -163.87 55.45 33.62
N ARG A 5 -163.60 56.17 32.52
CA ARG A 5 -163.98 57.54 32.06
C ARG A 5 -163.31 58.69 32.84
N HIS A 6 -162.31 59.35 32.24
CA HIS A 6 -162.27 60.80 31.86
C HIS A 6 -160.89 61.09 31.20
N GLN A 7 -160.76 61.75 30.02
CA GLN A 7 -160.82 63.20 29.71
C GLN A 7 -159.63 64.05 30.26
N ARG A 8 -159.13 65.11 29.58
CA ARG A 8 -159.08 65.47 28.14
C ARG A 8 -158.17 66.72 27.94
N ARG A 9 -157.05 66.61 27.19
CA ARG A 9 -156.16 67.74 26.75
C ARG A 9 -155.43 68.48 27.90
N HIS A 10 -154.44 69.38 27.71
CA HIS A 10 -153.88 70.06 26.53
C HIS A 10 -152.42 70.55 26.77
N ARG A 11 -151.47 70.32 25.83
CA ARG A 11 -150.43 71.24 25.28
C ARG A 11 -149.22 70.51 24.66
N GLN A 12 -148.50 71.20 23.77
CA GLN A 12 -147.41 70.66 22.94
C GLN A 12 -146.02 70.86 23.57
N ARG A 13 -145.07 69.97 23.24
CA ARG A 13 -143.69 70.33 22.88
C ARG A 13 -143.22 69.48 21.70
N ARG A 14 -142.37 70.05 20.84
CA ARG A 14 -141.71 69.35 19.71
C ARG A 14 -140.56 68.46 20.21
N ARG A 15 -140.44 67.25 19.67
CA ARG A 15 -139.19 66.58 19.24
C ARG A 15 -139.56 65.46 18.25
N GLY A 16 -138.66 65.13 17.34
CA GLY A 16 -138.91 64.18 16.24
C GLY A 16 -138.73 62.71 16.65
N GLY A 17 -139.04 61.74 15.79
CA GLY A 17 -139.63 61.92 14.45
C GLY A 17 -139.21 60.87 13.42
N GLY A 18 -139.50 59.59 13.65
CA GLY A 18 -139.48 58.56 12.60
C GLY A 18 -140.82 58.54 11.87
N GLN A 19 -140.81 58.75 10.55
CA GLN A 19 -142.01 58.71 9.71
C GLN A 19 -142.11 57.37 8.99
N ASN A 20 -143.04 56.52 9.41
CA ASN A 20 -143.30 55.24 8.73
C ASN A 20 -144.22 55.47 7.53
N TYR A 21 -143.63 55.49 6.33
CA TYR A 21 -144.38 55.52 5.08
C TYR A 21 -144.80 54.11 4.68
N SER A 22 -146.11 53.89 4.53
CA SER A 22 -146.69 52.64 4.01
C SER A 22 -147.55 52.95 2.79
N VAL A 23 -147.37 52.20 1.72
CA VAL A 23 -148.10 52.34 0.45
C VAL A 23 -148.58 50.95 0.04
N ASN A 24 -149.91 50.76 -0.03
CA ASN A 24 -150.54 49.45 -0.13
C ASN A 24 -151.11 49.21 -1.54
N ALA A 25 -150.23 48.79 -2.45
CA ALA A 25 -150.52 48.40 -3.83
C ALA A 25 -149.48 47.36 -4.29
N ASP A 26 -149.88 46.37 -5.08
CA ASP A 26 -149.16 45.08 -5.17
C ASP A 26 -147.78 45.14 -5.85
N ASN A 27 -147.52 46.16 -6.67
CA ASN A 27 -146.20 46.45 -7.22
C ASN A 27 -145.81 47.91 -6.93
N PHE A 28 -144.58 48.13 -6.46
CA PHE A 28 -143.99 49.47 -6.29
C PHE A 28 -142.65 49.54 -7.00
N ALA A 29 -142.46 50.56 -7.84
CA ALA A 29 -141.22 50.80 -8.56
C ALA A 29 -140.62 52.16 -8.17
N ASN A 30 -139.33 52.19 -7.86
CA ASN A 30 -138.57 53.43 -7.71
C ASN A 30 -137.72 53.70 -8.95
N SER A 31 -138.00 54.81 -9.65
CA SER A 31 -137.19 55.36 -10.73
C SER A 31 -136.47 56.68 -10.35
N GLY A 32 -136.64 57.16 -9.12
CA GLY A 32 -136.00 58.36 -8.57
C GLY A 32 -135.01 58.03 -7.46
N THR A 33 -134.78 58.96 -6.53
CA THR A 33 -133.91 58.74 -5.37
C THR A 33 -134.74 58.53 -4.10
N ILE A 34 -134.58 57.36 -3.46
CA ILE A 34 -135.12 57.08 -2.13
C ILE A 34 -133.94 57.02 -1.14
N ASN A 35 -133.93 57.94 -0.16
CA ASN A 35 -132.97 57.95 0.94
C ASN A 35 -133.69 57.52 2.24
N VAL A 36 -133.26 56.40 2.83
CA VAL A 36 -133.80 55.86 4.08
C VAL A 36 -132.87 56.24 5.23
N ALA A 37 -133.23 57.28 5.98
CA ALA A 37 -132.42 57.78 7.10
C ALA A 37 -132.27 56.76 8.25
N ALA A 38 -131.21 56.91 9.05
CA ALA A 38 -130.94 56.08 10.22
C ALA A 38 -132.17 55.92 11.14
N GLY A 39 -132.54 54.68 11.43
CA GLY A 39 -133.71 54.35 12.27
C GLY A 39 -135.08 54.51 11.60
N ALA A 40 -135.15 54.96 10.34
CA ALA A 40 -136.37 54.87 9.53
C ALA A 40 -136.52 53.46 8.95
N ILE A 41 -137.79 53.03 8.78
CA ILE A 41 -138.13 51.75 8.14
C ILE A 41 -139.03 52.04 6.93
N PHE A 42 -138.60 51.62 5.75
CA PHE A 42 -139.45 51.57 4.56
C PHE A 42 -140.02 50.15 4.43
N TYR A 43 -141.33 50.01 4.63
CA TYR A 43 -142.01 48.70 4.68
C TYR A 43 -142.91 48.46 3.47
N ARG A 44 -142.83 47.26 2.89
CA ARG A 44 -143.64 46.77 1.77
C ARG A 44 -144.09 45.34 2.04
N GLY A 45 -145.35 45.01 1.77
CA GLY A 45 -145.90 43.66 1.96
C GLY A 45 -145.52 42.65 0.87
N ALA A 46 -145.23 43.13 -0.34
CA ALA A 46 -144.71 42.37 -1.47
C ALA A 46 -144.10 43.35 -2.51
N GLY A 47 -143.25 42.84 -3.40
CA GLY A 47 -142.89 43.46 -4.68
C GLY A 47 -142.30 44.87 -4.61
N PHE A 48 -140.97 44.96 -4.72
CA PHE A 48 -140.24 46.24 -4.85
C PHE A 48 -139.18 46.17 -5.94
N THR A 49 -139.32 47.04 -6.95
CA THR A 49 -138.35 47.15 -8.06
C THR A 49 -137.62 48.49 -7.99
N ASN A 50 -136.29 48.49 -8.02
CA ASN A 50 -135.49 49.72 -8.06
C ASN A 50 -134.77 49.87 -9.41
N THR A 51 -135.14 50.89 -10.19
CA THR A 51 -134.41 51.35 -11.39
C THR A 51 -133.70 52.70 -11.15
N GLY A 52 -134.05 53.41 -10.07
CA GLY A 52 -133.41 54.65 -9.63
C GLY A 52 -132.28 54.43 -8.61
N THR A 53 -132.08 55.40 -7.72
CA THR A 53 -131.07 55.35 -6.65
C THR A 53 -131.71 55.04 -5.30
N LEU A 54 -131.11 54.13 -4.55
CA LEU A 54 -131.53 53.72 -3.21
C LEU A 54 -130.37 53.93 -2.22
N SER A 55 -130.56 54.76 -1.20
CA SER A 55 -129.48 55.18 -0.31
C SER A 55 -129.87 55.35 1.16
N GLY A 56 -128.86 55.59 2.01
CA GLY A 56 -129.04 55.91 3.43
C GLY A 56 -128.61 54.79 4.39
N SER A 57 -129.11 54.85 5.62
CA SER A 57 -128.65 54.06 6.78
C SER A 57 -129.78 53.49 7.65
N GLY A 58 -131.00 53.45 7.12
CA GLY A 58 -132.16 52.79 7.73
C GLY A 58 -132.39 51.36 7.23
N MET A 59 -133.60 50.85 7.45
CA MET A 59 -133.99 49.49 7.08
C MET A 59 -135.06 49.49 5.98
N ILE A 60 -134.93 48.57 5.04
CA ILE A 60 -135.92 48.28 4.01
C ILE A 60 -136.43 46.86 4.24
N VAL A 61 -137.74 46.70 4.29
CA VAL A 61 -138.42 45.42 4.54
C VAL A 61 -139.39 45.18 3.39
N VAL A 62 -139.19 44.12 2.62
CA VAL A 62 -140.01 43.79 1.44
C VAL A 62 -140.48 42.35 1.50
N GLY A 63 -141.70 42.19 2.01
CA GLY A 63 -142.43 40.93 2.07
C GLY A 63 -141.87 39.88 3.04
N THR A 64 -142.52 38.73 3.03
CA THR A 64 -142.12 37.53 3.77
C THR A 64 -142.16 36.33 2.83
N GLY A 65 -141.10 36.15 2.05
CA GLY A 65 -140.98 35.15 0.99
C GLY A 65 -140.08 35.65 -0.14
N THR A 66 -139.95 34.86 -1.21
CA THR A 66 -139.03 35.09 -2.34
C THR A 66 -139.34 36.31 -3.23
N ALA A 67 -140.38 37.10 -2.90
CA ALA A 67 -140.77 38.31 -3.61
C ALA A 67 -140.07 39.57 -3.05
N GLY A 68 -138.74 39.50 -2.93
CA GLY A 68 -137.88 40.53 -2.34
C GLY A 68 -137.62 41.75 -3.23
N ILE A 69 -136.40 42.30 -3.16
CA ILE A 69 -135.98 43.45 -3.96
C ILE A 69 -135.44 43.01 -5.31
N VAL A 70 -136.02 43.51 -6.40
CA VAL A 70 -135.46 43.39 -7.75
C VAL A 70 -134.75 44.71 -8.11
N ASN A 71 -133.44 44.69 -8.25
CA ASN A 71 -132.66 45.86 -8.62
C ASN A 71 -132.22 45.84 -10.09
N GLN A 72 -132.29 47.02 -10.71
CA GLN A 72 -131.73 47.42 -12.00
C GLN A 72 -131.06 48.82 -11.93
N GLY A 73 -131.17 49.51 -10.79
CA GLY A 73 -130.60 50.84 -10.56
C GLY A 73 -129.35 50.81 -9.67
N ALA A 74 -129.13 51.91 -8.94
CA ALA A 74 -128.00 52.07 -8.02
C ALA A 74 -128.40 51.86 -6.55
N ILE A 75 -127.60 51.10 -5.81
CA ILE A 75 -127.68 51.00 -4.34
C ILE A 75 -126.41 51.62 -3.73
N ILE A 76 -126.58 52.58 -2.81
CA ILE A 76 -125.50 53.39 -2.23
C ILE A 76 -125.78 53.64 -0.72
N PRO A 77 -125.35 52.76 0.20
CA PRO A 77 -125.49 53.01 1.64
C PRO A 77 -124.85 54.34 2.04
N GLY A 78 -125.37 54.99 3.07
CA GLY A 78 -124.83 56.24 3.65
C GLY A 78 -125.08 57.49 2.82
N GLY A 79 -124.82 57.42 1.51
CA GLY A 79 -124.71 58.56 0.61
C GLY A 79 -123.27 59.08 0.53
N THR A 80 -122.95 59.81 -0.54
CA THR A 80 -121.59 60.26 -0.85
C THR A 80 -120.89 60.93 0.34
N GLY A 81 -119.79 60.35 0.81
CA GLY A 81 -118.97 60.89 1.90
C GLY A 81 -119.48 60.69 3.32
N ALA A 82 -120.44 59.79 3.58
CA ALA A 82 -120.93 59.48 4.94
C ALA A 82 -121.25 58.00 5.11
N THR A 83 -120.79 57.38 6.20
CA THR A 83 -121.00 55.94 6.48
C THR A 83 -122.48 55.57 6.66
N GLY A 84 -122.93 54.50 6.01
CA GLY A 84 -124.25 53.91 6.27
C GLY A 84 -124.31 52.39 6.20
N THR A 85 -125.25 51.81 6.94
CA THR A 85 -125.67 50.43 6.77
C THR A 85 -127.10 50.39 6.26
N LEU A 86 -127.30 49.89 5.04
CA LEU A 86 -128.63 49.66 4.47
C LEU A 86 -129.00 48.19 4.66
N THR A 87 -129.96 47.91 5.54
CA THR A 87 -130.42 46.54 5.81
C THR A 87 -131.63 46.21 4.95
N ILE A 88 -131.56 45.11 4.20
CA ILE A 88 -132.62 44.56 3.37
C ILE A 88 -133.13 43.28 4.05
N ALA A 89 -134.31 43.37 4.65
CA ALA A 89 -135.00 42.23 5.25
C ALA A 89 -135.87 41.54 4.18
N GLY A 90 -135.25 40.60 3.47
CA GLY A 90 -135.81 39.89 2.32
C GLY A 90 -134.70 39.43 1.37
N ASP A 91 -135.07 38.77 0.27
CA ASP A 91 -134.13 38.41 -0.80
C ASP A 91 -133.74 39.63 -1.65
N LEU A 92 -132.57 39.58 -2.30
CA LEU A 92 -132.09 40.59 -3.24
C LEU A 92 -131.73 39.94 -4.58
N GLN A 93 -132.40 40.36 -5.66
CA GLN A 93 -132.09 39.96 -7.03
C GLN A 93 -131.45 41.13 -7.79
N LEU A 94 -130.25 40.90 -8.32
CA LEU A 94 -129.51 41.85 -9.17
C LEU A 94 -129.68 41.47 -10.64
N LEU A 95 -130.21 42.40 -11.44
CA LEU A 95 -130.32 42.25 -12.89
C LEU A 95 -129.23 43.04 -13.62
N THR A 96 -128.92 42.66 -14.86
CA THR A 96 -127.88 43.26 -15.70
C THR A 96 -128.00 44.79 -15.77
N GLY A 97 -126.90 45.50 -15.52
CA GLY A 97 -126.89 46.98 -15.42
C GLY A 97 -127.11 47.53 -14.01
N SER A 98 -127.42 46.68 -13.03
CA SER A 98 -127.37 47.05 -11.59
C SER A 98 -126.00 47.52 -11.18
N ASN A 99 -125.93 48.59 -10.36
CA ASN A 99 -124.70 49.05 -9.74
C ASN A 99 -124.83 49.03 -8.20
N LEU A 100 -123.88 48.39 -7.52
CA LEU A 100 -123.73 48.47 -6.06
C LEU A 100 -122.47 49.31 -5.76
N LEU A 101 -122.66 50.59 -5.43
CA LEU A 101 -121.55 51.44 -4.98
C LEU A 101 -121.47 51.38 -3.46
N MET A 102 -120.35 50.88 -2.95
CA MET A 102 -119.99 50.93 -1.55
C MET A 102 -118.72 51.77 -1.42
N GLU A 103 -118.79 52.88 -0.68
CA GLU A 103 -117.62 53.74 -0.49
C GLU A 103 -116.77 53.15 0.65
N LEU A 104 -115.58 52.65 0.33
CA LEU A 104 -114.59 52.16 1.31
C LEU A 104 -113.89 53.34 2.02
N GLY A 105 -114.63 54.41 2.29
CA GLY A 105 -114.12 55.78 2.39
C GLY A 105 -114.83 56.64 3.43
N GLY A 106 -115.28 56.05 4.55
CA GLY A 106 -115.42 56.84 5.77
C GLY A 106 -114.06 57.48 6.09
N VAL A 107 -114.04 58.75 6.50
CA VAL A 107 -112.81 59.58 6.58
C VAL A 107 -111.77 59.12 7.62
N ASN A 108 -111.98 57.97 8.26
CA ASN A 108 -111.03 57.31 9.17
C ASN A 108 -110.97 55.81 8.87
N ALA A 109 -109.78 55.21 9.03
CA ALA A 109 -109.59 53.77 8.82
C ALA A 109 -110.55 52.92 9.68
N GLY A 110 -111.14 51.88 9.08
CA GLY A 110 -112.12 51.00 9.73
C GLY A 110 -113.58 51.43 9.60
N GLN A 111 -113.86 52.56 8.94
CA GLN A 111 -115.22 53.03 8.65
C GLN A 111 -115.63 52.64 7.22
N PHE A 112 -116.67 51.80 7.10
CA PHE A 112 -117.13 51.23 5.83
C PHE A 112 -118.65 51.30 5.69
N ASP A 113 -119.11 51.53 4.46
CA ASP A 113 -120.50 51.26 4.08
C ASP A 113 -120.82 49.76 4.09
N ARG A 114 -122.10 49.44 4.31
CA ARG A 114 -122.59 48.06 4.34
C ARG A 114 -123.98 47.94 3.73
N VAL A 115 -124.16 47.03 2.78
CA VAL A 115 -125.48 46.43 2.55
C VAL A 115 -125.54 45.14 3.38
N LEU A 116 -126.63 44.94 4.12
CA LEU A 116 -126.88 43.71 4.86
C LEU A 116 -128.19 43.09 4.37
N VAL A 117 -128.11 42.05 3.56
CA VAL A 117 -129.27 41.26 3.11
C VAL A 117 -129.46 40.09 4.08
N THR A 118 -130.70 39.85 4.55
CA THR A 118 -131.00 38.73 5.46
C THR A 118 -131.67 37.54 4.76
N GLY A 119 -132.08 37.69 3.50
CA GLY A 119 -132.48 36.62 2.60
C GLY A 119 -131.34 36.21 1.66
N ALA A 120 -131.68 35.46 0.61
CA ALA A 120 -130.75 35.07 -0.43
C ALA A 120 -130.38 36.26 -1.34
N VAL A 121 -129.11 36.30 -1.78
CA VAL A 121 -128.66 37.20 -2.86
C VAL A 121 -128.53 36.38 -4.13
N SER A 122 -129.15 36.86 -5.21
CA SER A 122 -129.14 36.20 -6.53
C SER A 122 -128.87 37.19 -7.66
N GLY A 123 -128.34 36.68 -8.76
CA GLY A 123 -128.11 37.45 -9.99
C GLY A 123 -128.25 36.54 -11.20
N ASN A 124 -128.48 37.12 -12.38
CA ASN A 124 -128.56 36.32 -13.60
C ASN A 124 -127.15 35.83 -14.00
N ALA A 125 -127.02 34.54 -14.35
CA ALA A 125 -125.77 33.77 -14.31
C ALA A 125 -124.75 34.06 -15.44
N GLY A 126 -124.73 35.30 -15.95
CA GLY A 126 -123.76 35.79 -16.94
C GLY A 126 -122.97 37.03 -16.50
N SER A 127 -123.39 37.73 -15.45
CA SER A 127 -122.61 38.80 -14.80
C SER A 127 -123.17 39.09 -13.41
N PHE A 128 -122.31 39.06 -12.39
CA PHE A 128 -122.42 40.07 -11.35
C PHE A 128 -122.05 41.38 -12.03
N GLY A 129 -123.04 42.21 -12.36
CA GLY A 129 -122.81 43.52 -12.99
C GLY A 129 -121.78 44.29 -12.16
N ASP A 130 -120.76 44.82 -12.84
CA ASP A 130 -119.42 45.04 -12.26
C ASP A 130 -119.45 45.49 -10.80
N MET A 131 -118.76 44.76 -9.91
CA MET A 131 -118.34 45.28 -8.61
C MET A 131 -117.23 46.32 -8.81
N ALA A 132 -117.58 47.40 -9.48
CA ALA A 132 -116.73 48.53 -9.81
C ALA A 132 -116.41 49.30 -8.53
N VAL A 133 -115.38 48.86 -7.82
CA VAL A 133 -114.65 49.65 -6.81
C VAL A 133 -113.94 50.79 -7.54
N SER A 134 -114.74 51.75 -8.03
CA SER A 134 -114.38 52.69 -9.09
C SER A 134 -113.24 53.65 -8.71
N LYS A 135 -112.92 53.77 -7.42
CA LYS A 135 -111.83 54.60 -6.91
C LYS A 135 -111.15 53.94 -5.72
N ILE A 136 -109.86 53.65 -5.86
CA ILE A 136 -108.91 53.63 -4.75
C ILE A 136 -108.04 54.88 -4.93
N ASN A 137 -108.09 55.81 -3.98
CA ASN A 137 -107.29 57.04 -3.93
C ASN A 137 -107.18 57.85 -5.25
N GLY A 138 -108.26 57.90 -6.02
CA GLY A 138 -108.43 58.84 -7.15
C GLY A 138 -107.81 58.43 -8.49
N TYR A 139 -107.21 57.25 -8.62
CA TYR A 139 -106.65 56.77 -9.89
C TYR A 139 -107.59 55.79 -10.62
N THR A 140 -107.76 56.01 -11.92
CA THR A 140 -108.56 55.15 -12.80
C THR A 140 -107.73 53.94 -13.25
N TYR A 141 -108.13 52.73 -12.86
CA TYR A 141 -107.57 51.51 -13.42
C TYR A 141 -108.32 51.09 -14.69
N ALA A 142 -107.57 50.84 -15.75
CA ALA A 142 -108.03 50.10 -16.92
C ALA A 142 -107.18 48.83 -17.03
N ASN A 143 -107.75 47.68 -16.67
CA ASN A 143 -107.17 46.36 -16.93
C ASN A 143 -108.12 45.56 -17.82
N ALA A 144 -107.59 44.99 -18.90
CA ALA A 144 -108.34 44.20 -19.87
C ALA A 144 -108.34 42.69 -19.59
N SER A 145 -107.79 42.22 -18.46
CA SER A 145 -107.64 40.78 -18.16
C SER A 145 -108.63 40.17 -17.15
N GLY A 146 -109.51 40.95 -16.52
CA GLY A 146 -110.65 40.42 -15.74
C GLY A 146 -110.35 39.66 -14.43
N ASP A 147 -109.10 39.59 -13.98
CA ASP A 147 -108.72 38.83 -12.78
C ASP A 147 -109.30 39.42 -11.48
N ALA A 148 -110.04 38.60 -10.73
CA ALA A 148 -110.77 39.03 -9.53
C ALA A 148 -109.88 39.12 -8.28
N PHE A 149 -109.84 40.30 -7.65
CA PHE A 149 -109.09 40.53 -6.41
C PHE A 149 -109.89 40.08 -5.16
N ALA A 150 -109.85 38.78 -4.86
CA ALA A 150 -110.55 38.19 -3.71
C ALA A 150 -109.71 38.24 -2.42
N LEU A 151 -110.01 39.19 -1.52
CA LEU A 151 -109.56 39.15 -0.13
C LEU A 151 -110.43 38.20 0.71
N LEU A 152 -109.87 37.70 1.81
CA LEU A 152 -110.19 36.39 2.39
C LEU A 152 -111.41 36.34 3.32
N SER A 153 -112.05 35.16 3.33
CA SER A 153 -112.92 34.56 4.37
C SER A 153 -114.35 35.08 4.61
N ALA A 154 -115.29 34.14 4.43
CA ALA A 154 -116.34 33.85 5.41
C ALA A 154 -116.20 32.36 5.79
N ALA A 155 -116.39 32.00 7.07
CA ALA A 155 -116.05 30.67 7.58
C ALA A 155 -117.26 29.87 8.07
N SER A 156 -117.78 28.95 7.24
CA SER A 156 -118.61 27.82 7.70
C SER A 156 -118.82 26.74 6.63
N GLY A 157 -118.10 25.61 6.75
CA GLY A 157 -118.49 24.27 6.25
C GLY A 157 -118.63 24.03 4.72
N ALA A 158 -117.69 23.25 4.16
CA ALA A 158 -117.61 22.80 2.76
C ALA A 158 -117.45 23.94 1.72
N ASP A 159 -116.57 23.85 0.72
CA ASP A 159 -116.16 22.65 -0.01
C ASP A 159 -114.66 22.62 -0.38
N SER A 160 -114.22 21.56 -1.06
CA SER A 160 -112.82 21.32 -1.44
C SER A 160 -112.37 22.11 -2.68
N ALA A 161 -111.52 23.13 -2.49
CA ALA A 161 -110.80 23.83 -3.57
C ALA A 161 -109.29 23.58 -3.47
N THR A 162 -108.82 22.46 -4.03
CA THR A 162 -107.41 22.09 -4.09
C THR A 162 -106.63 23.05 -5.00
N PHE A 163 -105.69 23.82 -4.44
CA PHE A 163 -104.68 24.50 -5.25
C PHE A 163 -103.80 23.45 -5.94
N GLY A 164 -103.74 23.47 -7.26
CA GLY A 164 -102.92 22.54 -8.03
C GLY A 164 -101.43 22.74 -7.71
N ALA A 165 -100.87 21.82 -6.94
CA ALA A 165 -99.46 21.83 -6.62
C ALA A 165 -98.63 21.59 -7.89
N VAL A 166 -97.88 22.60 -8.33
CA VAL A 166 -96.73 22.38 -9.20
C VAL A 166 -95.69 21.65 -8.34
N THR A 167 -95.38 20.40 -8.67
CA THR A 167 -94.39 19.58 -7.95
C THR A 167 -92.97 20.12 -8.22
N LEU A 168 -92.61 21.21 -7.56
CA LEU A 168 -91.27 21.75 -7.52
C LEU A 168 -90.39 20.86 -6.62
N ALA A 169 -89.26 20.39 -7.15
CA ALA A 169 -88.38 19.47 -6.43
C ALA A 169 -87.82 20.08 -5.13
N ARG A 170 -87.69 19.24 -4.09
CA ARG A 170 -87.31 19.55 -2.69
C ARG A 170 -86.32 20.71 -2.55
N SER A 171 -86.85 21.92 -2.37
CA SER A 171 -86.09 23.18 -2.32
C SER A 171 -86.59 24.08 -1.21
N ASN A 172 -85.68 24.81 -0.58
CA ASN A 172 -86.01 25.84 0.40
C ASN A 172 -86.57 27.09 -0.30
N LEU A 173 -87.69 27.63 0.20
CA LEU A 173 -88.39 28.78 -0.38
C LEU A 173 -88.22 30.04 0.48
N THR A 174 -87.25 30.89 0.13
CA THR A 174 -87.12 32.26 0.67
C THR A 174 -87.92 33.26 -0.18
N ARG A 175 -88.64 34.19 0.47
CA ARG A 175 -89.38 35.28 -0.20
C ARG A 175 -88.62 36.60 -0.09
N ASP A 176 -87.92 37.01 -1.15
CA ASP A 176 -87.38 38.36 -1.26
C ASP A 176 -88.43 39.32 -1.85
N TYR A 177 -88.98 40.21 -1.02
CA TYR A 177 -89.93 41.24 -1.46
C TYR A 177 -89.19 42.44 -2.09
N SER A 178 -88.75 42.28 -3.34
CA SER A 178 -88.31 43.39 -4.19
C SER A 178 -89.45 43.90 -5.07
N ALA A 179 -89.76 45.20 -4.99
CA ALA A 179 -90.91 45.80 -5.65
C ALA A 179 -90.67 46.08 -7.16
N ALA A 180 -90.51 45.02 -7.96
CA ALA A 180 -90.58 45.11 -9.42
C ALA A 180 -90.95 43.78 -10.10
N ASN A 181 -90.33 42.66 -9.72
CA ASN A 181 -90.50 41.35 -10.36
C ASN A 181 -90.46 40.22 -9.33
N PHE A 182 -91.26 39.17 -9.54
CA PHE A 182 -91.34 38.02 -8.63
C PHE A 182 -90.41 36.90 -9.09
N THR A 183 -89.24 36.77 -8.48
CA THR A 183 -88.22 35.76 -8.82
C THR A 183 -88.19 34.66 -7.77
N LEU A 184 -88.51 33.42 -8.16
CA LEU A 184 -88.36 32.24 -7.31
C LEU A 184 -86.89 31.79 -7.31
N ASN A 185 -86.16 32.06 -6.23
CA ASN A 185 -84.79 31.61 -6.05
C ASN A 185 -84.78 30.29 -5.25
N MET A 186 -84.63 29.16 -5.95
CA MET A 186 -84.72 27.81 -5.37
C MET A 186 -83.32 27.27 -5.03
N ALA A 187 -83.08 26.99 -3.75
CA ALA A 187 -81.90 26.24 -3.30
C ALA A 187 -82.31 24.79 -2.93
N PRO A 188 -81.66 23.75 -3.47
CA PRO A 188 -81.99 22.37 -3.14
C PRO A 188 -81.69 22.06 -1.67
N MET A 189 -82.47 21.17 -1.07
CA MET A 189 -82.17 20.67 0.27
C MET A 189 -80.90 19.80 0.24
N VAL A 190 -80.03 19.96 1.24
CA VAL A 190 -78.74 19.27 1.34
C VAL A 190 -78.83 18.14 2.37
N LEU A 191 -78.45 16.93 1.98
CA LEU A 191 -78.19 15.83 2.91
C LEU A 191 -76.72 15.84 3.32
N THR A 192 -76.44 15.92 4.62
CA THR A 192 -75.10 15.67 5.15
C THR A 192 -74.95 14.19 5.46
N VAL A 193 -74.00 13.52 4.81
CA VAL A 193 -73.69 12.09 4.98
C VAL A 193 -72.42 11.95 5.81
N SER A 194 -72.47 11.22 6.93
CA SER A 194 -71.29 10.95 7.75
C SER A 194 -70.63 9.64 7.32
N ALA A 195 -69.52 9.71 6.59
CA ALA A 195 -68.76 8.52 6.21
C ALA A 195 -68.19 7.80 7.44
N ASN A 196 -68.19 6.47 7.42
CA ASN A 196 -67.54 5.65 8.44
C ASN A 196 -66.06 5.46 8.08
N ALA A 197 -65.16 5.48 9.06
CA ALA A 197 -63.75 5.19 8.83
C ALA A 197 -63.56 3.73 8.37
N ALA A 198 -62.66 3.52 7.41
CA ALA A 198 -62.32 2.23 6.84
C ALA A 198 -60.82 2.16 6.51
N GLY A 199 -60.30 1.01 6.11
CA GLY A 199 -58.89 0.89 5.80
C GLY A 199 -58.44 -0.54 5.50
N LYS A 200 -57.16 -0.67 5.14
CA LYS A 200 -56.50 -1.94 4.78
C LYS A 200 -55.02 -1.90 5.11
N SER A 201 -54.34 -3.04 5.07
CA SER A 201 -52.88 -3.05 4.93
C SER A 201 -52.47 -2.74 3.48
N TYR A 202 -51.25 -2.26 3.29
CA TYR A 202 -50.61 -2.18 1.99
C TYR A 202 -50.67 -3.54 1.27
N GLY A 203 -50.87 -3.54 -0.05
CA GLY A 203 -51.10 -4.75 -0.85
C GLY A 203 -52.46 -5.43 -0.66
N GLY A 204 -53.30 -4.98 0.29
CA GLY A 204 -54.64 -5.50 0.50
C GLY A 204 -55.66 -5.02 -0.54
N ILE A 205 -56.80 -5.71 -0.62
CA ILE A 205 -57.99 -5.23 -1.32
C ILE A 205 -58.72 -4.16 -0.49
N ASP A 206 -59.44 -3.27 -1.15
CA ASP A 206 -60.27 -2.26 -0.48
C ASP A 206 -61.54 -2.92 0.11
N PRO A 207 -61.84 -2.74 1.41
CA PRO A 207 -63.16 -3.07 1.95
C PRO A 207 -64.22 -2.09 1.44
N GLY A 208 -65.48 -2.54 1.43
CA GLY A 208 -66.61 -1.68 1.07
C GLY A 208 -66.77 -0.48 2.02
N LEU A 209 -66.83 0.72 1.45
CA LEU A 209 -67.04 1.95 2.21
C LEU A 209 -68.51 2.08 2.65
N SER A 210 -68.74 2.58 3.86
CA SER A 210 -70.07 2.74 4.45
C SER A 210 -70.24 4.12 5.10
N TYR A 211 -71.48 4.48 5.40
CA TYR A 211 -71.83 5.72 6.10
C TYR A 211 -72.85 5.46 7.20
N SER A 212 -72.98 6.44 8.10
CA SER A 212 -73.99 6.52 9.14
C SER A 212 -74.51 7.95 9.25
N GLY A 213 -75.48 8.20 10.13
CA GLY A 213 -75.91 9.57 10.49
C GLY A 213 -76.20 10.50 9.32
N VAL A 214 -77.03 10.08 8.35
CA VAL A 214 -77.50 10.97 7.28
C VAL A 214 -78.54 11.94 7.85
N THR A 215 -78.35 13.23 7.64
CA THR A 215 -79.22 14.31 8.17
C THR A 215 -79.59 15.28 7.05
N GLY A 216 -80.62 16.11 7.25
CA GLY A 216 -81.10 17.09 6.26
C GLY A 216 -82.33 16.66 5.44
N PHE A 217 -82.95 15.51 5.77
CA PHE A 217 -84.22 15.09 5.16
C PHE A 217 -85.34 16.10 5.44
N ASP A 218 -86.23 16.27 4.45
CA ASP A 218 -87.50 16.98 4.61
C ASP A 218 -88.38 16.26 5.64
N THR A 219 -88.73 16.97 6.71
CA THR A 219 -89.53 16.45 7.82
C THR A 219 -91.00 16.23 7.45
N ASN A 220 -91.44 16.71 6.29
CA ASN A 220 -92.83 16.62 5.82
C ASN A 220 -93.09 15.40 4.92
N THR A 221 -92.04 14.76 4.39
CA THR A 221 -92.13 13.68 3.37
C THR A 221 -91.83 12.27 3.92
N LEU A 222 -91.33 12.17 5.15
CA LEU A 222 -90.83 10.91 5.75
C LEU A 222 -89.68 10.25 4.96
N ASP A 223 -88.84 11.05 4.31
CA ASP A 223 -87.69 10.53 3.56
C ASP A 223 -86.64 9.88 4.49
N THR A 224 -85.94 8.86 3.97
CA THR A 224 -84.91 8.11 4.71
C THR A 224 -83.69 7.85 3.83
N ALA A 225 -82.55 7.53 4.42
CA ALA A 225 -81.34 7.20 3.64
C ALA A 225 -81.57 6.05 2.64
N ALA A 226 -82.37 5.04 3.02
CA ALA A 226 -82.65 3.87 2.18
C ALA A 226 -83.59 4.16 1.00
N THR A 227 -84.40 5.23 1.06
CA THR A 227 -85.25 5.70 -0.05
C THR A 227 -84.64 6.86 -0.83
N ALA A 228 -83.73 7.63 -0.21
CA ALA A 228 -83.15 8.83 -0.78
C ALA A 228 -81.80 8.62 -1.49
N LEU A 229 -81.00 7.62 -1.10
CA LEU A 229 -79.62 7.44 -1.56
C LEU A 229 -79.42 6.10 -2.29
N SER A 230 -78.52 6.10 -3.28
CA SER A 230 -78.12 4.90 -4.02
C SER A 230 -76.68 5.01 -4.53
N GLY A 231 -76.02 3.89 -4.81
CA GLY A 231 -74.59 3.86 -5.13
C GLY A 231 -73.71 3.77 -3.88
N THR A 232 -72.40 3.99 -4.04
CA THR A 232 -71.40 3.84 -2.98
C THR A 232 -70.47 5.03 -2.87
N LEU A 233 -69.98 5.30 -1.66
CA LEU A 233 -68.87 6.23 -1.44
C LEU A 233 -67.61 5.79 -2.21
N GLY A 234 -66.72 6.74 -2.44
CA GLY A 234 -65.38 6.54 -3.01
C GLY A 234 -64.29 7.06 -2.06
N ARG A 235 -63.03 6.97 -2.49
CA ARG A 235 -61.88 7.56 -1.77
C ARG A 235 -60.92 8.25 -2.74
N ALA A 236 -60.01 9.06 -2.21
CA ALA A 236 -58.87 9.55 -2.97
C ALA A 236 -57.99 8.39 -3.46
N ALA A 237 -57.47 8.52 -4.68
CA ALA A 237 -56.64 7.51 -5.33
C ALA A 237 -55.21 7.46 -4.75
N GLY A 238 -54.58 6.30 -4.84
CA GLY A 238 -53.24 6.01 -4.32
C GLY A 238 -53.23 4.81 -3.39
N GLU A 239 -52.10 4.11 -3.33
CA GLU A 239 -51.96 2.84 -2.60
C GLU A 239 -50.94 2.86 -1.46
N ASN A 240 -50.12 3.91 -1.35
CA ASN A 240 -49.09 4.02 -0.32
C ASN A 240 -49.69 4.05 1.10
N ALA A 241 -48.91 3.66 2.11
CA ALA A 241 -49.34 3.78 3.49
C ALA A 241 -49.57 5.26 3.86
N GLY A 242 -50.73 5.55 4.45
CA GLY A 242 -51.21 6.91 4.67
C GLY A 242 -52.73 7.01 4.84
N ALA A 243 -53.24 8.24 4.90
CA ALA A 243 -54.67 8.54 5.03
C ALA A 243 -55.21 9.20 3.75
N TYR A 244 -56.33 8.68 3.25
CA TYR A 244 -56.99 9.10 2.02
C TYR A 244 -58.39 9.62 2.33
N ALA A 245 -58.74 10.82 1.85
CA ALA A 245 -60.07 11.37 2.07
C ALA A 245 -61.16 10.49 1.43
N ILE A 246 -62.21 10.18 2.20
CA ILE A 246 -63.43 9.55 1.66
C ILE A 246 -64.24 10.62 0.93
N ASN A 247 -64.81 10.28 -0.23
CA ASN A 247 -65.54 11.18 -1.10
C ASN A 247 -66.84 10.53 -1.61
N LEU A 248 -67.64 11.30 -2.36
CA LEU A 248 -68.98 10.90 -2.78
C LEU A 248 -68.99 9.67 -3.70
N GLY A 249 -67.93 9.43 -4.47
CA GLY A 249 -67.83 8.28 -5.38
C GLY A 249 -68.98 8.20 -6.38
N SER A 250 -69.85 7.20 -6.21
CA SER A 250 -71.06 6.98 -7.00
C SER A 250 -72.36 7.20 -6.20
N LEU A 251 -72.27 7.70 -4.95
CA LEU A 251 -73.42 7.94 -4.09
C LEU A 251 -74.23 9.13 -4.60
N VAL A 252 -75.46 8.88 -5.06
CA VAL A 252 -76.37 9.88 -5.64
C VAL A 252 -77.73 9.87 -4.97
N SER A 253 -78.40 11.02 -4.98
CA SER A 253 -79.78 11.11 -4.47
C SER A 253 -80.79 10.74 -5.54
N GLN A 254 -81.63 9.74 -5.24
CA GLN A 254 -82.79 9.36 -6.05
C GLN A 254 -83.99 10.31 -5.86
N LEU A 255 -83.90 11.23 -4.88
CA LEU A 255 -85.01 12.10 -4.46
C LEU A 255 -84.75 13.60 -4.68
N GLY A 256 -83.66 13.94 -5.37
CA GLY A 256 -83.32 15.31 -5.78
C GLY A 256 -82.59 16.16 -4.74
N TYR A 257 -82.16 15.58 -3.62
CA TYR A 257 -81.32 16.27 -2.65
C TYR A 257 -79.90 16.50 -3.21
N ALA A 258 -79.30 17.64 -2.86
CA ALA A 258 -77.85 17.78 -2.90
C ALA A 258 -77.23 16.91 -1.79
N ILE A 259 -75.99 16.44 -1.96
CA ILE A 259 -75.29 15.65 -0.95
C ILE A 259 -73.96 16.32 -0.61
N ASP A 260 -73.72 16.48 0.69
CA ASP A 260 -72.44 16.88 1.26
C ASP A 260 -71.91 15.77 2.20
N ILE A 261 -70.61 15.69 2.40
CA ILE A 261 -69.97 14.69 3.27
C ILE A 261 -69.36 15.36 4.49
N ALA A 262 -69.76 14.89 5.67
CA ALA A 262 -69.27 15.43 6.93
C ALA A 262 -67.73 15.22 7.05
N PRO A 263 -66.95 16.29 7.30
CA PRO A 263 -65.49 16.21 7.33
C PRO A 263 -64.99 15.54 8.62
N ALA A 264 -64.66 14.25 8.55
CA ALA A 264 -63.96 13.53 9.62
C ALA A 264 -63.26 12.23 9.17
N ALA A 265 -63.91 11.41 8.34
CA ALA A 265 -63.47 10.05 8.07
C ALA A 265 -62.51 9.93 6.88
N ASN A 266 -61.33 9.37 7.14
CA ASN A 266 -60.38 8.94 6.12
C ASN A 266 -60.42 7.42 5.95
N PHE A 267 -60.05 6.97 4.75
CA PHE A 267 -59.62 5.62 4.48
C PHE A 267 -58.13 5.49 4.77
N THR A 268 -57.74 4.60 5.68
CA THR A 268 -56.33 4.45 6.10
C THR A 268 -55.70 3.21 5.50
N ILE A 269 -54.58 3.39 4.80
CA ILE A 269 -53.70 2.28 4.40
C ILE A 269 -52.58 2.18 5.44
N THR A 270 -52.50 1.07 6.17
CA THR A 270 -51.41 0.79 7.10
C THR A 270 -50.25 0.08 6.39
N PRO A 271 -48.99 0.28 6.83
CA PRO A 271 -47.85 -0.42 6.23
C PRO A 271 -47.96 -1.94 6.40
N ALA A 272 -47.54 -2.72 5.39
CA ALA A 272 -47.53 -4.18 5.47
C ALA A 272 -46.36 -4.69 6.32
N ALA A 273 -46.58 -5.71 7.13
CA ALA A 273 -45.50 -6.32 7.92
C ALA A 273 -44.69 -7.31 7.07
N ILE A 274 -43.36 -7.15 7.05
CA ILE A 274 -42.42 -8.13 6.50
C ILE A 274 -41.31 -8.47 7.49
N THR A 275 -40.78 -9.68 7.38
CA THR A 275 -39.58 -10.13 8.09
C THR A 275 -38.50 -10.42 7.07
N VAL A 276 -37.37 -9.73 7.19
CA VAL A 276 -36.22 -9.85 6.31
C VAL A 276 -35.15 -10.70 6.96
N THR A 277 -34.55 -11.59 6.18
CA THR A 277 -33.45 -12.48 6.58
C THR A 277 -32.42 -12.57 5.45
N SER A 278 -31.47 -13.51 5.51
CA SER A 278 -30.56 -13.83 4.42
C SER A 278 -30.69 -15.29 3.98
N ALA A 279 -30.23 -15.60 2.77
CA ALA A 279 -29.91 -16.97 2.40
C ALA A 279 -28.74 -17.51 3.25
N ASN A 280 -28.59 -18.85 3.33
CA ASN A 280 -27.46 -19.48 3.99
C ASN A 280 -26.16 -19.15 3.23
N VAL A 281 -25.15 -18.64 3.94
CA VAL A 281 -23.84 -18.30 3.36
C VAL A 281 -22.74 -19.22 3.89
N SER A 282 -21.61 -19.27 3.19
CA SER A 282 -20.41 -20.00 3.62
C SER A 282 -19.15 -19.19 3.35
N LYS A 283 -18.19 -19.24 4.27
CA LYS A 283 -16.85 -18.65 4.14
C LYS A 283 -15.80 -19.57 4.75
N VAL A 284 -14.55 -19.43 4.32
CA VAL A 284 -13.40 -19.97 5.08
C VAL A 284 -13.16 -19.08 6.30
N TYR A 285 -12.67 -19.65 7.40
CA TYR A 285 -12.22 -18.89 8.57
C TYR A 285 -11.16 -17.83 8.18
N ASP A 286 -11.49 -16.57 8.39
CA ASP A 286 -10.64 -15.39 8.13
C ASP A 286 -10.37 -14.58 9.41
N GLY A 287 -10.84 -15.08 10.57
CA GLY A 287 -10.75 -14.41 11.86
C GLY A 287 -11.78 -13.30 12.08
N GLY A 288 -12.63 -12.99 11.10
CA GLY A 288 -13.58 -11.87 11.10
C GLY A 288 -15.05 -12.28 10.98
N LEU A 289 -15.93 -11.39 11.45
CA LEU A 289 -17.38 -11.65 11.50
C LEU A 289 -18.10 -11.39 10.16
N THR A 290 -17.46 -10.77 9.16
CA THR A 290 -18.12 -10.37 7.90
C THR A 290 -18.77 -11.55 7.17
N ALA A 291 -20.04 -11.40 6.78
CA ALA A 291 -20.78 -12.35 5.96
C ALA A 291 -21.15 -11.71 4.61
N LEU A 292 -20.99 -12.44 3.51
CA LEU A 292 -21.39 -11.98 2.17
C LEU A 292 -22.81 -12.45 1.86
N GLY A 293 -23.78 -11.87 2.57
CA GLY A 293 -25.21 -12.16 2.43
C GLY A 293 -25.93 -11.29 1.40
N THR A 294 -27.11 -11.74 1.00
CA THR A 294 -28.12 -10.94 0.31
C THR A 294 -29.43 -10.97 1.11
N ALA A 295 -30.19 -9.89 1.07
CA ALA A 295 -31.47 -9.79 1.77
C ALA A 295 -32.55 -10.61 1.05
N MET A 296 -33.36 -11.35 1.80
CA MET A 296 -34.55 -12.04 1.30
C MET A 296 -35.73 -11.92 2.27
N VAL A 297 -36.94 -12.05 1.75
CA VAL A 297 -38.15 -12.09 2.57
C VAL A 297 -38.22 -13.46 3.26
N GLY A 298 -38.12 -13.46 4.59
CA GLY A 298 -38.32 -14.64 5.45
C GLY A 298 -39.76 -14.78 5.96
N GLY A 299 -40.56 -13.72 5.90
CA GLY A 299 -41.98 -13.72 6.24
C GLY A 299 -42.70 -12.48 5.72
N GLY A 300 -44.01 -12.59 5.46
CA GLY A 300 -44.78 -11.57 4.75
C GLY A 300 -44.58 -11.62 3.23
N THR A 301 -45.02 -10.56 2.54
CA THR A 301 -45.06 -10.47 1.08
C THR A 301 -44.64 -9.06 0.64
N LEU A 302 -43.83 -8.97 -0.42
CA LEU A 302 -43.62 -7.72 -1.17
C LEU A 302 -44.67 -7.63 -2.29
N TYR A 303 -45.30 -6.46 -2.42
CA TYR A 303 -46.38 -6.20 -3.37
C TYR A 303 -45.90 -5.36 -4.56
N PHE A 304 -46.74 -5.26 -5.60
CA PHE A 304 -46.62 -4.33 -6.74
C PHE A 304 -45.29 -4.27 -7.53
N GLY A 305 -44.31 -5.13 -7.23
CA GLY A 305 -42.96 -5.11 -7.82
C GLY A 305 -41.87 -4.55 -6.89
N ASP A 306 -42.19 -4.28 -5.63
CA ASP A 306 -41.26 -3.77 -4.62
C ASP A 306 -40.07 -4.73 -4.39
N THR A 307 -38.91 -4.18 -4.03
CA THR A 307 -37.66 -4.94 -3.93
C THR A 307 -36.90 -4.63 -2.64
N LEU A 308 -35.97 -5.51 -2.25
CA LEU A 308 -35.00 -5.25 -1.18
C LEU A 308 -33.66 -4.79 -1.77
N SER A 309 -32.96 -3.87 -1.11
CA SER A 309 -31.59 -3.46 -1.43
C SER A 309 -30.74 -3.24 -0.18
N GLY A 310 -29.41 -3.24 -0.33
CA GLY A 310 -28.47 -3.10 0.78
C GLY A 310 -28.48 -4.29 1.74
N GLY A 311 -28.42 -4.00 3.04
CA GLY A 311 -28.27 -5.00 4.10
C GLY A 311 -26.85 -5.06 4.68
N ALA A 312 -26.80 -5.22 6.00
CA ALA A 312 -25.60 -5.55 6.78
C ALA A 312 -25.74 -6.98 7.30
N PHE A 313 -24.72 -7.80 7.05
CA PHE A 313 -24.69 -9.22 7.38
C PHE A 313 -23.39 -9.56 8.11
N ALA A 314 -23.50 -10.14 9.31
CA ALA A 314 -22.36 -10.55 10.11
C ALA A 314 -22.66 -11.85 10.85
N PHE A 315 -21.69 -12.75 10.92
CA PHE A 315 -21.73 -13.90 11.82
C PHE A 315 -21.70 -13.43 13.28
N THR A 316 -22.50 -14.07 14.14
CA THR A 316 -22.55 -13.74 15.58
C THR A 316 -21.27 -14.11 16.32
N ASP A 317 -20.51 -15.08 15.80
CA ASP A 317 -19.17 -15.42 16.27
C ASP A 317 -18.29 -15.91 15.10
N LYS A 318 -16.97 -15.71 15.19
CA LYS A 318 -16.03 -15.98 14.10
C LYS A 318 -15.70 -17.46 13.87
N ASN A 319 -16.12 -18.37 14.74
CA ASN A 319 -15.53 -19.71 14.83
C ASN A 319 -16.13 -20.69 13.83
N ALA A 320 -15.35 -21.69 13.41
CA ALA A 320 -15.79 -22.64 12.40
C ALA A 320 -16.98 -23.51 12.85
N GLY A 321 -17.84 -23.86 11.90
CA GLY A 321 -19.04 -24.67 12.08
C GLY A 321 -19.79 -24.83 10.76
N ALA A 322 -20.47 -25.96 10.59
CA ALA A 322 -21.14 -26.33 9.34
C ALA A 322 -22.65 -26.38 9.53
N GLY A 323 -23.39 -25.58 8.75
CA GLY A 323 -24.86 -25.52 8.74
C GLY A 323 -25.50 -25.02 10.05
N ASN A 324 -24.71 -24.44 10.96
CA ASN A 324 -25.11 -24.10 12.32
C ASN A 324 -24.61 -22.72 12.80
N LYS A 325 -24.13 -21.87 11.89
CA LYS A 325 -23.63 -20.54 12.20
C LYS A 325 -24.73 -19.50 12.01
N THR A 326 -24.94 -18.68 13.03
CA THR A 326 -25.90 -17.58 12.98
C THR A 326 -25.30 -16.35 12.31
N VAL A 327 -26.02 -15.78 11.33
CA VAL A 327 -25.74 -14.50 10.68
C VAL A 327 -26.84 -13.53 11.06
N SER A 328 -26.46 -12.45 11.76
CA SER A 328 -27.35 -11.35 12.11
C SER A 328 -27.66 -10.50 10.87
N VAL A 329 -28.92 -10.09 10.73
CA VAL A 329 -29.41 -9.32 9.57
C VAL A 329 -29.94 -7.96 10.02
N GLY A 330 -29.58 -6.90 9.31
CA GLY A 330 -30.10 -5.55 9.56
C GLY A 330 -29.83 -4.60 8.39
N GLY A 331 -30.27 -3.34 8.49
CA GLY A 331 -29.92 -2.27 7.54
C GLY A 331 -30.31 -2.53 6.08
N VAL A 332 -31.42 -3.22 5.84
CA VAL A 332 -31.99 -3.46 4.50
C VAL A 332 -32.98 -2.35 4.17
N THR A 333 -32.89 -1.82 2.94
CA THR A 333 -33.83 -0.86 2.38
C THR A 333 -34.91 -1.58 1.58
N VAL A 334 -36.16 -1.18 1.75
CA VAL A 334 -37.24 -1.57 0.83
C VAL A 334 -37.42 -0.48 -0.21
N ASN A 335 -37.31 -0.82 -1.49
CA ASN A 335 -37.51 0.09 -2.60
C ASN A 335 -38.97 -0.06 -3.07
N ASP A 336 -39.85 0.76 -2.48
CA ASP A 336 -41.32 0.74 -2.61
C ASP A 336 -41.90 2.01 -3.28
N GLY A 337 -41.02 2.90 -3.78
CA GLY A 337 -41.39 4.22 -4.28
C GLY A 337 -41.85 5.23 -3.20
N ASN A 338 -41.89 4.83 -1.92
CA ASN A 338 -42.38 5.62 -0.78
C ASN A 338 -41.34 5.71 0.36
N GLY A 339 -40.06 5.47 0.06
CA GLY A 339 -38.95 5.56 1.02
C GLY A 339 -38.95 4.46 2.09
N GLY A 340 -39.55 3.31 1.80
CA GLY A 340 -39.80 2.23 2.75
C GLY A 340 -41.07 2.41 3.60
N GLY A 341 -41.79 3.52 3.44
CA GLY A 341 -42.98 3.85 4.23
C GLY A 341 -44.15 2.88 4.06
N ASN A 342 -44.17 2.07 3.01
CA ASN A 342 -45.22 1.08 2.77
C ASN A 342 -45.07 -0.20 3.63
N TYR A 343 -43.97 -0.35 4.39
CA TYR A 343 -43.68 -1.57 5.16
C TYR A 343 -43.23 -1.33 6.61
N VAL A 344 -43.67 -2.21 7.52
CA VAL A 344 -43.00 -2.43 8.81
C VAL A 344 -41.98 -3.56 8.63
N VAL A 345 -40.70 -3.21 8.66
CA VAL A 345 -39.60 -4.18 8.53
C VAL A 345 -39.18 -4.71 9.89
N SER A 346 -39.23 -6.03 10.03
CA SER A 346 -38.58 -6.80 11.10
C SER A 346 -37.42 -7.62 10.54
N TYR A 347 -36.49 -8.04 11.39
CA TYR A 347 -35.34 -8.86 10.99
C TYR A 347 -35.35 -10.22 11.70
N ALA A 348 -34.88 -11.25 11.00
CA ALA A 348 -34.67 -12.58 11.55
C ALA A 348 -33.30 -13.12 11.12
N ASP A 349 -32.49 -13.54 12.09
CA ASP A 349 -31.15 -14.06 11.86
C ASP A 349 -31.16 -15.41 11.12
N ASN A 350 -30.22 -15.62 10.21
CA ASN A 350 -30.04 -16.88 9.50
C ASN A 350 -29.16 -17.83 10.35
N SER A 351 -29.72 -18.93 10.87
CA SER A 351 -28.97 -19.91 11.68
C SER A 351 -28.35 -21.08 10.90
N GLY A 352 -28.55 -21.13 9.57
CA GLY A 352 -28.14 -22.24 8.70
C GLY A 352 -26.83 -22.02 7.94
N SER A 353 -26.10 -20.95 8.24
CA SER A 353 -24.86 -20.57 7.54
C SER A 353 -23.66 -21.38 8.06
N SER A 354 -22.51 -21.23 7.39
CA SER A 354 -21.29 -21.99 7.68
C SER A 354 -20.03 -21.11 7.71
N ILE A 355 -19.08 -21.51 8.56
CA ILE A 355 -17.68 -21.06 8.50
C ILE A 355 -16.85 -22.35 8.40
N THR A 356 -16.27 -22.62 7.23
CA THR A 356 -15.35 -23.75 7.05
C THR A 356 -14.01 -23.45 7.70
N ARG A 357 -13.30 -24.51 8.09
CA ARG A 357 -11.97 -24.41 8.69
C ARG A 357 -10.96 -23.83 7.71
N ALA A 358 -9.92 -23.19 8.25
CA ALA A 358 -8.76 -22.76 7.48
C ALA A 358 -7.64 -23.81 7.52
N ALA A 359 -6.91 -23.95 6.42
CA ALA A 359 -5.73 -24.80 6.36
C ALA A 359 -4.60 -24.31 7.28
N LEU A 360 -3.76 -25.23 7.76
CA LEU A 360 -2.52 -24.96 8.46
C LEU A 360 -1.33 -25.44 7.61
N THR A 361 -0.48 -24.50 7.19
CA THR A 361 0.82 -24.82 6.56
C THR A 361 1.94 -24.68 7.58
N LEU A 362 2.79 -25.69 7.69
CA LEU A 362 3.97 -25.68 8.57
C LEU A 362 5.14 -25.00 7.88
N GLY A 363 5.88 -24.19 8.64
CA GLY A 363 7.03 -23.41 8.18
C GLY A 363 8.12 -23.33 9.25
N GLY A 364 9.39 -23.41 8.86
CA GLY A 364 10.50 -23.31 9.80
C GLY A 364 11.87 -23.44 9.14
N ALA A 365 12.91 -23.47 9.97
CA ALA A 365 14.28 -23.72 9.53
C ALA A 365 15.06 -24.50 10.59
N ARG A 366 15.97 -25.38 10.17
CA ARG A 366 16.90 -26.09 11.06
C ARG A 366 18.26 -26.22 10.36
N ALA A 367 19.35 -26.13 11.11
CA ALA A 367 20.65 -26.57 10.62
C ALA A 367 20.63 -28.09 10.35
N TYR A 368 21.52 -28.56 9.48
CA TYR A 368 21.77 -29.98 9.27
C TYR A 368 22.21 -30.67 10.57
N ASP A 369 21.63 -31.83 10.87
CA ASP A 369 21.94 -32.63 12.07
C ASP A 369 22.04 -34.15 11.76
N GLY A 370 22.15 -34.50 10.47
CA GLY A 370 22.13 -35.87 9.97
C GLY A 370 20.77 -36.57 10.03
N GLY A 371 19.72 -35.97 10.60
CA GLY A 371 18.42 -36.61 10.85
C GLY A 371 17.29 -36.17 9.92
N GLY A 372 16.49 -37.13 9.44
CA GLY A 372 15.26 -36.88 8.68
C GLY A 372 14.01 -36.57 9.53
N ALA A 373 14.12 -36.68 10.86
CA ALA A 373 13.08 -36.26 11.80
C ALA A 373 13.10 -34.74 12.03
N LEU A 374 11.93 -34.13 12.25
CA LEU A 374 11.80 -32.71 12.60
C LEU A 374 11.01 -32.59 13.89
N GLY A 375 11.65 -32.09 14.96
CA GLY A 375 10.95 -31.79 16.21
C GLY A 375 9.97 -30.63 16.04
N GLY A 376 8.80 -30.69 16.68
CA GLY A 376 7.79 -29.63 16.59
C GLY A 376 8.31 -28.24 16.99
N GLY A 377 9.32 -28.19 17.88
CA GLY A 377 9.98 -26.95 18.28
C GLY A 377 10.75 -26.19 17.18
N VAL A 378 11.04 -26.80 16.02
CA VAL A 378 11.58 -26.09 14.84
C VAL A 378 10.51 -25.71 13.81
N LEU A 379 9.24 -26.02 14.08
CA LEU A 379 8.11 -25.78 13.19
C LEU A 379 7.12 -24.78 13.79
N THR A 380 6.87 -23.72 13.03
CA THR A 380 5.70 -22.85 13.21
C THR A 380 4.59 -23.30 12.25
N ALA A 381 3.38 -22.77 12.40
CA ALA A 381 2.39 -22.85 11.33
C ALA A 381 1.85 -21.47 10.98
N THR A 382 1.75 -21.20 9.68
CA THR A 382 1.23 -19.97 9.10
C THR A 382 -0.28 -19.97 9.20
N ARG A 383 -0.85 -18.84 9.64
CA ARG A 383 -2.24 -18.77 10.11
C ARG A 383 -2.88 -17.43 9.77
N VAL A 384 -4.21 -17.52 9.66
CA VAL A 384 -5.15 -16.41 9.64
C VAL A 384 -4.96 -15.48 10.84
N GLY A 385 -5.06 -14.16 10.63
CA GLY A 385 -5.17 -13.15 11.70
C GLY A 385 -3.96 -12.99 12.63
N GLY A 386 -2.83 -13.65 12.36
CA GLY A 386 -1.69 -13.70 13.29
C GLY A 386 -1.92 -14.60 14.51
N GLU A 387 -2.90 -15.49 14.47
CA GLU A 387 -3.07 -16.53 15.50
C GLU A 387 -1.85 -17.47 15.51
N THR A 388 -1.46 -17.96 16.69
CA THR A 388 -0.25 -18.76 16.88
C THR A 388 -0.53 -19.96 17.79
N PHE A 389 0.00 -21.12 17.43
CA PHE A 389 0.00 -22.33 18.26
C PHE A 389 1.35 -23.03 18.10
N ALA A 390 1.84 -23.65 19.15
CA ALA A 390 3.03 -24.50 19.09
C ALA A 390 2.78 -25.74 18.22
N ILE A 391 3.84 -26.29 17.62
CA ILE A 391 3.86 -27.68 17.16
C ILE A 391 4.67 -28.48 18.19
N THR A 392 4.19 -29.66 18.55
CA THR A 392 4.76 -30.49 19.62
C THR A 392 5.12 -31.89 19.14
N GLY A 393 5.91 -32.61 19.94
CA GLY A 393 6.46 -33.92 19.59
C GLY A 393 7.87 -33.85 18.98
N ALA A 394 8.56 -34.99 18.95
CA ALA A 394 9.94 -35.10 18.48
C ALA A 394 10.06 -35.28 16.95
N GLY A 395 8.94 -35.45 16.25
CA GLY A 395 8.94 -35.92 14.86
C GLY A 395 9.28 -37.40 14.73
N GLY A 396 9.43 -37.87 13.50
CA GLY A 396 9.83 -39.22 13.13
C GLY A 396 10.71 -39.18 11.89
N ALA A 397 11.63 -40.15 11.75
CA ALA A 397 12.75 -40.08 10.80
C ALA A 397 12.39 -39.87 9.31
N GLY A 398 11.13 -40.07 8.92
CA GLY A 398 10.61 -39.79 7.58
C GLY A 398 9.84 -38.47 7.42
N ASN A 399 9.92 -37.50 8.36
CA ASN A 399 9.27 -36.20 8.15
C ASN A 399 9.83 -35.48 6.92
N LEU A 400 11.11 -35.70 6.61
CA LEU A 400 11.78 -35.27 5.39
C LEU A 400 11.99 -36.45 4.42
N ALA A 401 11.84 -36.20 3.12
CA ALA A 401 12.27 -37.13 2.07
C ALA A 401 13.81 -37.17 1.90
N SER A 402 14.50 -36.13 2.37
CA SER A 402 15.97 -35.99 2.34
C SER A 402 16.42 -35.24 3.59
N LYS A 403 17.42 -35.78 4.30
CA LYS A 403 18.06 -35.12 5.45
C LYS A 403 18.96 -33.94 5.05
N ASN A 404 19.35 -33.84 3.78
CA ASN A 404 20.41 -32.96 3.28
C ASN A 404 19.96 -31.49 3.20
N VAL A 405 20.94 -30.60 3.02
CA VAL A 405 20.72 -29.15 2.91
C VAL A 405 19.92 -28.80 1.65
N GLN A 406 18.80 -28.12 1.86
CA GLN A 406 17.87 -27.70 0.81
C GLN A 406 16.91 -26.63 1.33
N THR A 407 16.57 -25.66 0.48
CA THR A 407 15.56 -24.63 0.74
C THR A 407 14.18 -25.16 0.36
N GLY A 408 13.15 -24.86 1.16
CA GLY A 408 11.76 -25.23 0.89
C GLY A 408 11.50 -26.74 0.87
N ALA A 409 12.18 -27.51 1.73
CA ALA A 409 11.97 -28.96 1.83
C ALA A 409 10.52 -29.28 2.19
N THR A 410 9.76 -29.90 1.29
CA THR A 410 8.39 -30.32 1.58
C THR A 410 8.38 -31.41 2.64
N LEU A 411 7.42 -31.32 3.57
CA LEU A 411 7.25 -32.36 4.58
C LEU A 411 6.67 -33.61 3.93
N ALA A 412 7.37 -34.74 4.03
CA ALA A 412 6.97 -36.01 3.44
C ALA A 412 5.88 -36.71 4.26
N ASN A 413 5.92 -36.58 5.59
CA ASN A 413 4.83 -36.91 6.50
C ASN A 413 4.95 -36.18 7.85
N LEU A 414 3.93 -36.30 8.68
CA LEU A 414 3.83 -35.63 9.99
C LEU A 414 3.88 -36.62 11.17
N ALA A 415 4.51 -37.79 11.00
CA ALA A 415 4.66 -38.76 12.08
C ALA A 415 5.41 -38.12 13.27
N GLY A 416 4.92 -38.34 14.48
CA GLY A 416 5.51 -37.80 15.71
C GLY A 416 5.28 -36.29 15.94
N LEU A 417 4.39 -35.65 15.19
CA LEU A 417 4.02 -34.22 15.34
C LEU A 417 2.55 -34.05 15.76
N ALA A 418 2.27 -33.04 16.58
CA ALA A 418 0.92 -32.65 16.99
C ALA A 418 0.75 -31.12 17.07
N LEU A 419 -0.48 -30.65 16.90
CA LEU A 419 -0.83 -29.23 17.10
C LEU A 419 -1.01 -28.99 18.61
N GLY A 420 -0.19 -28.10 19.17
CA GLY A 420 -0.24 -27.71 20.58
C GLY A 420 -1.28 -26.62 20.86
N ALA A 421 -1.25 -26.09 22.09
CA ALA A 421 -2.09 -24.97 22.50
C ALA A 421 -1.73 -23.67 21.75
N SER A 422 -2.71 -22.75 21.65
CA SER A 422 -2.47 -21.40 21.15
C SER A 422 -1.82 -20.51 22.22
N ALA A 423 -0.87 -19.67 21.82
CA ALA A 423 -0.25 -18.68 22.69
C ALA A 423 -1.03 -17.35 22.77
N ASN A 424 -1.94 -17.10 21.82
CA ASN A 424 -2.74 -15.86 21.73
C ASN A 424 -4.25 -16.10 21.53
N GLY A 425 -4.77 -17.23 22.03
CA GLY A 425 -6.21 -17.50 22.11
C GLY A 425 -6.88 -17.99 20.82
N GLY A 426 -6.11 -18.35 19.79
CA GLY A 426 -6.64 -19.03 18.60
C GLY A 426 -7.22 -20.40 18.94
N LEU A 427 -8.38 -20.73 18.36
CA LEU A 427 -9.06 -22.00 18.63
C LEU A 427 -8.75 -23.02 17.53
N SER A 428 -8.22 -24.18 17.91
CA SER A 428 -7.83 -25.24 16.95
C SER A 428 -9.03 -25.81 16.18
N GLY A 429 -10.24 -25.68 16.71
CA GLY A 429 -11.48 -25.99 15.99
C GLY A 429 -11.74 -25.13 14.74
N ASN A 430 -11.09 -23.96 14.63
CA ASN A 430 -11.19 -23.07 13.47
C ASN A 430 -10.27 -23.48 12.30
N TYR A 431 -9.43 -24.50 12.50
CA TYR A 431 -8.42 -24.93 11.55
C TYR A 431 -8.55 -26.42 11.22
N ASP A 432 -8.03 -26.81 10.07
CA ASP A 432 -7.91 -28.21 9.66
C ASP A 432 -6.85 -28.96 10.49
N ALA A 433 -6.81 -30.28 10.35
CA ALA A 433 -5.70 -31.07 10.88
C ALA A 433 -4.37 -30.66 10.22
N LEU A 434 -3.23 -30.92 10.90
CA LEU A 434 -1.92 -30.67 10.33
C LEU A 434 -1.75 -31.40 8.99
N SER A 435 -1.25 -30.69 7.97
CA SER A 435 -1.10 -31.22 6.61
C SER A 435 0.32 -31.01 6.07
N THR A 436 0.75 -31.89 5.17
CA THR A 436 1.98 -31.70 4.38
C THR A 436 1.75 -30.76 3.19
N VAL A 437 0.50 -30.55 2.78
CA VAL A 437 0.14 -29.70 1.63
C VAL A 437 0.49 -28.24 1.94
N GLY A 438 1.40 -27.66 1.14
CA GLY A 438 1.90 -26.29 1.34
C GLY A 438 2.85 -26.13 2.53
N SER A 439 3.26 -27.21 3.19
CA SER A 439 4.15 -27.19 4.35
C SER A 439 5.59 -27.51 3.97
N SER A 440 6.54 -26.68 4.41
CA SER A 440 7.96 -26.84 4.11
C SER A 440 8.90 -26.33 5.21
N VAL A 441 10.17 -26.71 5.13
CA VAL A 441 11.23 -26.29 6.06
C VAL A 441 12.53 -26.03 5.31
N ASP A 442 13.32 -25.06 5.77
CA ASP A 442 14.68 -24.86 5.27
C ASP A 442 15.69 -25.69 6.07
N ILE A 443 16.42 -26.59 5.40
CA ILE A 443 17.56 -27.30 5.98
C ILE A 443 18.83 -26.54 5.60
N THR A 444 19.40 -25.83 6.56
CA THR A 444 20.57 -24.95 6.36
C THR A 444 21.88 -25.64 6.73
N ARG A 445 23.02 -25.14 6.23
CA ARG A 445 24.32 -25.76 6.49
C ARG A 445 24.73 -25.68 7.96
N ALA A 446 25.15 -26.82 8.52
CA ALA A 446 25.77 -26.85 9.83
C ALA A 446 27.16 -26.20 9.80
N ALA A 447 27.54 -25.48 10.85
CA ALA A 447 28.92 -24.99 10.98
C ALA A 447 29.87 -26.14 11.33
N LEU A 448 31.01 -26.24 10.65
CA LEU A 448 32.07 -27.19 10.99
C LEU A 448 33.41 -26.46 10.95
N THR A 449 34.21 -26.56 12.02
CA THR A 449 35.57 -26.01 12.06
C THR A 449 36.58 -27.15 12.04
N VAL A 450 37.60 -27.03 11.19
CA VAL A 450 38.75 -27.91 11.14
C VAL A 450 39.98 -27.09 11.55
N THR A 451 40.60 -27.44 12.65
CA THR A 451 41.78 -26.73 13.18
C THR A 451 43.02 -27.56 12.92
N ALA A 452 44.11 -26.93 12.47
CA ALA A 452 45.36 -27.65 12.30
C ALA A 452 45.92 -28.12 13.66
N GLY A 453 46.48 -29.33 13.69
CA GLY A 453 47.28 -29.83 14.80
C GLY A 453 48.63 -29.11 14.86
N ALA A 454 49.25 -29.08 16.04
CA ALA A 454 50.65 -28.67 16.15
C ALA A 454 51.52 -29.77 15.52
N ALA A 455 52.36 -29.40 14.55
CA ALA A 455 53.22 -30.33 13.83
C ALA A 455 54.71 -30.01 14.05
N GLY A 456 55.53 -31.05 13.99
CA GLY A 456 56.99 -30.95 14.03
C GLY A 456 57.61 -31.90 13.02
N LYS A 457 58.59 -31.43 12.25
CA LYS A 457 59.40 -32.27 11.36
C LYS A 457 60.83 -31.74 11.25
N THR A 458 61.73 -32.55 10.71
CA THR A 458 63.01 -32.09 10.17
C THR A 458 62.80 -31.57 8.74
N TYR A 459 63.64 -30.64 8.27
CA TYR A 459 63.66 -30.17 6.88
C TYR A 459 63.79 -31.37 5.93
N ASP A 460 62.85 -31.46 4.99
CA ASP A 460 62.65 -32.54 4.02
C ASP A 460 62.46 -32.00 2.59
N GLY A 461 62.55 -30.67 2.42
CA GLY A 461 62.27 -29.97 1.17
C GLY A 461 60.78 -29.78 0.85
N THR A 462 59.85 -30.33 1.62
CA THR A 462 58.41 -30.35 1.32
C THR A 462 57.59 -29.36 2.16
N LEU A 463 56.36 -29.07 1.73
CA LEU A 463 55.37 -28.35 2.55
C LEU A 463 54.55 -29.27 3.45
N VAL A 464 54.67 -30.60 3.35
CA VAL A 464 53.78 -31.54 4.07
C VAL A 464 54.00 -31.45 5.57
N ALA A 465 52.92 -31.44 6.35
CA ALA A 465 52.94 -31.59 7.81
C ALA A 465 52.43 -32.98 8.21
N SER A 466 53.04 -33.57 9.24
CA SER A 466 52.68 -34.90 9.76
C SER A 466 51.45 -34.84 10.67
N GLY A 467 50.55 -35.83 10.54
CA GLY A 467 49.33 -35.95 11.34
C GLY A 467 48.09 -35.30 10.70
N ALA A 468 46.94 -35.51 11.33
CA ALA A 468 45.64 -34.99 10.90
C ALA A 468 45.27 -33.69 11.63
N GLY A 469 44.48 -32.83 10.98
CA GLY A 469 43.82 -31.71 11.67
C GLY A 469 42.74 -32.20 12.64
N THR A 470 42.51 -31.47 13.73
CA THR A 470 41.39 -31.72 14.63
C THR A 470 40.09 -31.19 14.01
N VAL A 471 39.07 -32.05 13.93
CA VAL A 471 37.76 -31.69 13.38
C VAL A 471 36.79 -31.44 14.54
N GLY A 472 36.03 -30.35 14.48
CA GLY A 472 34.98 -30.03 15.44
C GLY A 472 33.84 -31.04 15.41
N VAL A 473 32.91 -30.94 16.37
CA VAL A 473 31.78 -31.88 16.49
C VAL A 473 30.91 -31.84 15.22
N LEU A 474 30.75 -33.00 14.57
CA LEU A 474 29.91 -33.12 13.39
C LEU A 474 28.43 -33.15 13.80
N ALA A 475 27.66 -32.18 13.32
CA ALA A 475 26.20 -32.20 13.39
C ALA A 475 25.67 -33.32 12.47
N GLY A 476 25.44 -34.50 13.04
CA GLY A 476 25.20 -35.75 12.29
C GLY A 476 25.94 -36.97 12.84
N ALA A 477 26.89 -36.80 13.78
CA ALA A 477 27.64 -37.93 14.35
C ALA A 477 26.74 -39.02 14.97
N LEU A 478 25.59 -38.63 15.56
CA LEU A 478 24.58 -39.57 16.09
C LEU A 478 23.81 -40.33 14.99
N ALA A 479 23.80 -39.82 13.76
CA ALA A 479 23.25 -40.48 12.56
C ALA A 479 24.32 -41.21 11.73
N GLY A 480 25.57 -41.29 12.24
CA GLY A 480 26.68 -41.98 11.59
C GLY A 480 27.52 -41.14 10.63
N ASP A 481 27.37 -39.81 10.61
CA ASP A 481 28.27 -38.95 9.85
C ASP A 481 29.70 -38.96 10.43
N SER A 482 30.68 -39.09 9.55
CA SER A 482 32.09 -39.36 9.87
C SER A 482 33.06 -38.67 8.91
N VAL A 483 34.29 -38.44 9.36
CA VAL A 483 35.38 -37.88 8.52
C VAL A 483 36.06 -39.05 7.80
N SER A 484 35.74 -39.28 6.53
CA SER A 484 36.28 -40.44 5.78
C SER A 484 37.69 -40.21 5.24
N ALA A 485 38.07 -38.94 5.08
CA ALA A 485 39.43 -38.52 4.75
C ALA A 485 39.85 -37.49 5.79
N SER A 486 40.84 -37.85 6.63
CA SER A 486 41.44 -36.94 7.59
C SER A 486 42.08 -35.76 6.86
N GLY A 487 41.65 -34.54 7.20
CA GLY A 487 42.04 -33.32 6.47
C GLY A 487 43.55 -33.15 6.39
N GLY A 488 44.04 -32.90 5.18
CA GLY A 488 45.45 -32.70 4.88
C GLY A 488 46.00 -31.42 5.51
N GLN A 489 47.26 -31.48 5.93
CA GLN A 489 47.95 -30.37 6.60
C GLN A 489 49.26 -30.03 5.91
N ALA A 490 49.54 -28.73 5.78
CA ALA A 490 50.76 -28.23 5.15
C ALA A 490 51.30 -26.99 5.85
N TYR A 491 52.61 -26.84 5.92
CA TYR A 491 53.27 -25.60 6.28
C TYR A 491 53.10 -24.56 5.18
N LEU A 492 53.06 -23.27 5.56
CA LEU A 492 53.02 -22.16 4.59
C LEU A 492 54.32 -22.04 3.77
N ASP A 493 55.46 -22.44 4.34
CA ASP A 493 56.75 -22.51 3.67
C ASP A 493 57.61 -23.68 4.21
N LYS A 494 58.55 -24.18 3.41
CA LYS A 494 59.35 -25.37 3.73
C LYS A 494 60.53 -25.13 4.70
N ASN A 495 60.84 -23.88 5.05
CA ASN A 495 62.12 -23.53 5.68
C ASN A 495 62.14 -23.80 7.18
N ALA A 496 63.33 -24.04 7.73
CA ALA A 496 63.52 -24.30 9.15
C ALA A 496 63.10 -23.11 10.04
N GLY A 497 62.62 -23.41 11.24
CA GLY A 497 62.19 -22.42 12.23
C GLY A 497 61.10 -22.94 13.18
N THR A 498 60.83 -22.16 14.23
CA THR A 498 59.73 -22.34 15.19
C THR A 498 58.62 -21.31 14.92
N GLY A 499 57.42 -21.53 15.46
CA GLY A 499 56.28 -20.62 15.24
C GLY A 499 55.75 -20.64 13.80
N LYS A 500 55.86 -21.79 13.13
CA LYS A 500 55.52 -21.97 11.71
C LYS A 500 54.03 -22.20 11.55
N THR A 501 53.39 -21.49 10.63
CA THR A 501 51.98 -21.68 10.30
C THR A 501 51.75 -23.03 9.60
N VAL A 502 50.96 -23.90 10.21
CA VAL A 502 50.40 -25.13 9.64
C VAL A 502 48.94 -24.87 9.26
N ARG A 503 48.57 -25.13 8.02
CA ARG A 503 47.25 -24.90 7.46
C ARG A 503 46.50 -26.22 7.32
N ALA A 504 45.24 -26.26 7.74
CA ALA A 504 44.37 -27.42 7.53
C ALA A 504 43.57 -27.27 6.23
N SER A 505 43.24 -28.39 5.58
CA SER A 505 42.52 -28.40 4.30
C SER A 505 41.82 -29.73 4.03
N GLY A 506 40.87 -29.73 3.09
CA GLY A 506 40.42 -30.95 2.39
C GLY A 506 39.87 -32.10 3.25
N VAL A 507 39.03 -31.81 4.26
CA VAL A 507 38.22 -32.89 4.87
C VAL A 507 37.11 -33.32 3.92
N THR A 508 36.80 -34.61 3.91
CA THR A 508 35.57 -35.15 3.29
C THR A 508 34.72 -35.79 4.38
N ILE A 509 33.47 -35.33 4.47
CA ILE A 509 32.49 -35.86 5.41
C ILE A 509 31.60 -36.86 4.68
N LYS A 510 31.40 -38.04 5.28
CA LYS A 510 30.53 -39.08 4.75
C LYS A 510 29.53 -39.53 5.78
N ASP A 511 28.33 -39.87 5.31
CA ASP A 511 27.31 -40.45 6.17
C ASP A 511 27.44 -41.96 6.33
N ALA A 512 26.55 -42.56 7.12
CA ALA A 512 26.46 -44.01 7.32
C ALA A 512 26.27 -44.82 6.02
N GLY A 513 25.83 -44.19 4.92
CA GLY A 513 25.74 -44.79 3.58
C GLY A 513 27.04 -44.67 2.76
N ASN A 514 28.11 -44.10 3.31
CA ASN A 514 29.39 -43.84 2.63
C ASN A 514 29.28 -42.84 1.45
N PHE A 515 28.20 -42.03 1.41
CA PHE A 515 28.01 -40.93 0.47
C PHE A 515 28.69 -39.65 0.97
N ASP A 516 29.24 -38.84 0.06
CA ASP A 516 29.80 -37.52 0.42
C ASP A 516 28.67 -36.55 0.78
N VAL A 517 28.70 -36.06 2.03
CA VAL A 517 27.75 -35.10 2.59
C VAL A 517 28.42 -33.79 2.99
N SER A 518 29.65 -33.55 2.56
CA SER A 518 30.43 -32.33 2.87
C SER A 518 29.69 -31.05 2.47
N ALA A 519 28.85 -31.10 1.43
CA ALA A 519 28.00 -30.00 0.97
C ALA A 519 26.91 -29.57 1.99
N ASN A 520 26.63 -30.37 3.02
CA ASN A 520 25.74 -30.03 4.13
C ASN A 520 26.39 -29.15 5.20
N TYR A 521 27.70 -28.89 5.11
CA TYR A 521 28.48 -28.17 6.12
C TYR A 521 29.08 -26.87 5.56
N ASN A 522 29.06 -25.82 6.38
CA ASN A 522 29.89 -24.63 6.21
C ASN A 522 31.24 -24.93 6.88
N ILE A 523 32.17 -25.50 6.10
CA ILE A 523 33.48 -25.95 6.57
C ILE A 523 34.45 -24.75 6.61
N SER A 524 34.88 -24.38 7.81
CA SER A 524 35.90 -23.37 8.07
C SER A 524 37.22 -24.03 8.49
N TYR A 525 38.35 -23.48 8.04
CA TYR A 525 39.68 -23.98 8.37
C TYR A 525 40.44 -22.97 9.23
N THR A 526 40.98 -23.43 10.36
CA THR A 526 41.77 -22.62 11.30
C THR A 526 43.23 -23.08 11.29
N ASP A 527 44.11 -22.18 10.88
CA ASP A 527 45.55 -22.42 10.84
C ASP A 527 46.15 -22.45 12.26
N ASN A 528 47.21 -23.25 12.47
CA ASN A 528 47.91 -23.39 13.74
C ASN A 528 49.30 -22.76 13.64
N LEU A 529 49.61 -21.83 14.55
CA LEU A 529 50.83 -21.02 14.53
C LEU A 529 52.01 -21.67 15.27
N ASN A 530 51.82 -22.83 15.90
CA ASN A 530 52.80 -23.48 16.76
C ASN A 530 53.58 -24.61 16.07
N GLY A 531 53.63 -24.62 14.74
CA GLY A 531 54.41 -25.59 13.97
C GLY A 531 55.92 -25.39 14.10
N SER A 532 56.69 -26.43 13.78
CA SER A 532 58.16 -26.39 13.79
C SER A 532 58.80 -27.22 12.69
N ILE A 533 59.80 -26.64 12.03
CA ILE A 533 60.69 -27.34 11.11
C ILE A 533 62.10 -27.25 11.68
N ALA A 534 62.60 -28.34 12.25
CA ALA A 534 64.00 -28.48 12.64
C ALA A 534 64.89 -28.53 11.40
N LYS A 535 66.14 -28.06 11.51
CA LYS A 535 67.10 -28.14 10.41
C LYS A 535 67.53 -29.58 10.13
N ALA A 536 67.87 -29.88 8.88
CA ALA A 536 68.51 -31.13 8.51
C ALA A 536 70.02 -31.09 8.83
N ALA A 537 70.60 -32.20 9.28
CA ALA A 537 72.04 -32.30 9.46
C ALA A 537 72.74 -32.42 8.08
N LEU A 538 73.80 -31.64 7.87
CA LEU A 538 74.64 -31.73 6.67
C LEU A 538 76.11 -31.80 7.07
N ASN A 539 76.87 -32.74 6.50
CA ASN A 539 78.33 -32.75 6.63
C ASN A 539 78.98 -32.35 5.30
N VAL A 540 80.02 -31.51 5.41
CA VAL A 540 80.75 -30.86 4.34
C VAL A 540 82.25 -31.12 4.54
N ALA A 541 82.79 -32.10 3.82
CA ALA A 541 84.19 -32.48 3.93
C ALA A 541 85.10 -31.69 2.96
N ALA A 542 86.30 -31.34 3.42
CA ALA A 542 87.35 -30.80 2.55
C ALA A 542 87.89 -31.87 1.59
N GLY A 543 88.10 -31.49 0.33
CA GLY A 543 88.79 -32.34 -0.64
C GLY A 543 90.29 -32.50 -0.30
N ALA A 544 90.92 -33.54 -0.83
CA ALA A 544 92.38 -33.65 -0.77
C ALA A 544 93.00 -32.60 -1.72
N ALA A 545 93.95 -31.82 -1.22
CA ALA A 545 94.61 -30.75 -1.97
C ALA A 545 96.12 -31.00 -2.10
N GLY A 546 96.67 -30.56 -3.22
CA GLY A 546 98.09 -30.60 -3.53
C GLY A 546 98.48 -29.35 -4.31
N MET A 547 99.48 -28.61 -3.85
CA MET A 547 99.98 -27.39 -4.51
C MET A 547 101.51 -27.27 -4.35
N THR A 548 102.11 -26.32 -5.05
CA THR A 548 103.49 -25.87 -4.80
C THR A 548 103.47 -24.59 -3.99
N TYR A 549 104.45 -24.38 -3.10
CA TYR A 549 104.56 -23.21 -2.23
C TYR A 549 104.49 -21.88 -3.01
N ASP A 550 103.41 -21.11 -2.81
CA ASP A 550 103.18 -19.78 -3.37
C ASP A 550 103.27 -18.66 -2.31
N GLY A 551 103.23 -19.02 -1.03
CA GLY A 551 103.18 -18.10 0.11
C GLY A 551 101.78 -17.78 0.62
N THR A 552 100.71 -18.36 0.07
CA THR A 552 99.32 -18.17 0.52
C THR A 552 98.85 -19.33 1.41
N LEU A 553 97.59 -19.27 1.87
CA LEU A 553 96.91 -20.38 2.56
C LEU A 553 95.86 -21.06 1.68
N VAL A 554 95.71 -20.66 0.41
CA VAL A 554 94.59 -21.07 -0.45
C VAL A 554 94.82 -22.47 -0.99
N ALA A 555 93.95 -23.43 -0.66
CA ALA A 555 94.10 -24.82 -1.08
C ALA A 555 93.46 -25.07 -2.47
N SER A 556 94.00 -24.40 -3.49
CA SER A 556 93.59 -24.60 -4.89
C SER A 556 94.10 -25.94 -5.43
N GLY A 557 93.18 -26.90 -5.60
CA GLY A 557 93.49 -28.25 -6.07
C GLY A 557 92.24 -29.03 -6.47
N ALA A 558 92.41 -30.22 -7.05
CA ALA A 558 91.33 -31.01 -7.65
C ALA A 558 90.28 -31.56 -6.66
N GLY A 559 90.50 -31.43 -5.35
CA GLY A 559 89.46 -31.67 -4.36
C GLY A 559 88.37 -30.61 -4.42
N THR A 560 87.22 -30.94 -4.99
CA THR A 560 85.98 -30.21 -4.73
C THR A 560 85.52 -30.42 -3.28
N VAL A 561 84.59 -29.59 -2.81
CA VAL A 561 83.84 -29.83 -1.57
C VAL A 561 82.87 -30.99 -1.82
N GLY A 562 83.42 -32.21 -1.77
CA GLY A 562 83.05 -33.28 -2.71
C GLY A 562 82.02 -34.31 -2.25
N VAL A 563 81.59 -34.28 -0.98
CA VAL A 563 80.54 -35.18 -0.47
C VAL A 563 79.60 -34.41 0.44
N LEU A 564 78.33 -34.27 0.01
CA LEU A 564 77.25 -33.77 0.84
C LEU A 564 76.48 -34.97 1.41
N ALA A 565 76.88 -35.41 2.60
CA ALA A 565 76.15 -36.43 3.33
C ALA A 565 74.93 -35.79 4.03
N GLY A 566 73.72 -36.13 3.59
CA GLY A 566 72.45 -35.62 4.15
C GLY A 566 71.69 -34.60 3.29
N ALA A 567 72.19 -34.24 2.10
CA ALA A 567 71.46 -33.34 1.19
C ALA A 567 70.20 -34.00 0.60
N LEU A 568 69.14 -33.21 0.47
CA LEU A 568 67.85 -33.65 -0.06
C LEU A 568 67.82 -33.59 -1.60
N ALA A 569 66.94 -34.39 -2.21
CA ALA A 569 66.85 -34.49 -3.67
C ALA A 569 66.44 -33.15 -4.31
N GLY A 570 67.38 -32.52 -5.03
CA GLY A 570 67.20 -31.22 -5.68
C GLY A 570 67.92 -30.06 -4.99
N ASP A 571 68.44 -30.25 -3.77
CA ASP A 571 69.36 -29.29 -3.14
C ASP A 571 70.81 -29.55 -3.61
N SER A 572 71.58 -28.47 -3.80
CA SER A 572 72.89 -28.49 -4.46
C SER A 572 73.83 -27.41 -3.92
N VAL A 573 75.15 -27.56 -4.08
CA VAL A 573 76.12 -26.49 -3.77
C VAL A 573 76.25 -25.56 -4.98
N SER A 574 75.94 -24.28 -4.80
CA SER A 574 76.04 -23.27 -5.88
C SER A 574 77.22 -22.30 -5.73
N GLY A 575 77.86 -22.24 -4.56
CA GLY A 575 79.09 -21.51 -4.33
C GLY A 575 80.17 -22.49 -3.87
N THR A 576 81.32 -22.52 -4.55
CA THR A 576 82.47 -23.34 -4.13
C THR A 576 82.89 -22.90 -2.73
N GLY A 577 82.68 -23.76 -1.73
CA GLY A 577 83.10 -23.50 -0.36
C GLY A 577 84.60 -23.22 -0.30
N GLY A 578 84.99 -22.29 0.58
CA GLY A 578 86.39 -21.95 0.78
C GLY A 578 87.15 -23.11 1.42
N GLN A 579 88.29 -23.49 0.84
CA GLN A 579 89.20 -24.46 1.42
C GLN A 579 90.62 -23.91 1.54
N ALA A 580 91.22 -24.09 2.71
CA ALA A 580 92.48 -23.45 3.09
C ALA A 580 93.34 -24.32 4.01
N TYR A 581 94.65 -24.20 3.89
CA TYR A 581 95.61 -24.81 4.80
C TYR A 581 95.69 -24.06 6.13
N LEU A 582 96.01 -24.78 7.23
CA LEU A 582 96.31 -24.16 8.54
C LEU A 582 97.55 -23.26 8.49
N ASP A 583 98.56 -23.66 7.73
CA ASP A 583 99.79 -22.90 7.53
C ASP A 583 100.35 -23.09 6.12
N LYS A 584 101.05 -22.07 5.63
CA LYS A 584 101.55 -21.99 4.26
C LYS A 584 102.81 -22.81 3.97
N ASN A 585 103.38 -23.52 4.93
CA ASN A 585 104.72 -24.09 4.78
C ASN A 585 104.70 -25.47 4.12
N ALA A 586 105.73 -25.77 3.32
CA ALA A 586 105.82 -27.01 2.57
C ALA A 586 105.89 -28.26 3.47
N GLY A 587 105.25 -29.34 3.03
CA GLY A 587 105.15 -30.60 3.76
C GLY A 587 104.01 -31.50 3.24
N MET A 588 103.98 -32.74 3.75
CA MET A 588 102.88 -33.70 3.57
C MET A 588 102.05 -33.78 4.86
N GLY A 589 100.83 -34.33 4.78
CA GLY A 589 99.95 -34.47 5.96
C GLY A 589 99.42 -33.13 6.46
N LYS A 590 99.26 -32.15 5.57
CA LYS A 590 98.80 -30.80 5.87
C LYS A 590 97.29 -30.80 6.06
N THR A 591 96.81 -30.21 7.14
CA THR A 591 95.37 -30.02 7.37
C THR A 591 94.80 -28.96 6.43
N VAL A 592 93.75 -29.33 5.69
CA VAL A 592 92.93 -28.47 4.83
C VAL A 592 91.55 -28.35 5.46
N ARG A 593 91.10 -27.12 5.74
CA ARG A 593 89.77 -26.86 6.34
C ARG A 593 88.73 -26.59 5.27
N ALA A 594 87.50 -27.06 5.48
CA ALA A 594 86.34 -26.66 4.67
C ALA A 594 85.59 -25.51 5.35
N SER A 595 84.98 -24.63 4.54
CA SER A 595 84.21 -23.48 5.04
C SER A 595 83.22 -22.94 4.00
N GLY A 596 82.23 -22.17 4.45
CA GLY A 596 81.49 -21.22 3.62
C GLY A 596 80.77 -21.78 2.38
N VAL A 597 80.18 -22.97 2.45
CA VAL A 597 79.30 -23.43 1.35
C VAL A 597 77.97 -22.69 1.36
N THR A 598 77.40 -22.47 0.17
CA THR A 598 76.02 -22.03 -0.01
C THR A 598 75.22 -23.16 -0.65
N ILE A 599 74.24 -23.69 0.09
CA ILE A 599 73.29 -24.70 -0.38
C ILE A 599 72.13 -23.98 -1.06
N LYS A 600 71.75 -24.44 -2.25
CA LYS A 600 70.60 -23.94 -3.00
C LYS A 600 69.69 -25.04 -3.48
N ASP A 601 68.40 -24.78 -3.46
CA ASP A 601 67.41 -25.69 -4.02
C ASP A 601 67.34 -25.62 -5.55
N ALA A 602 66.49 -26.47 -6.14
CA ALA A 602 66.23 -26.51 -7.58
C ALA A 602 65.69 -25.19 -8.15
N GLY A 603 65.19 -24.26 -7.32
CA GLY A 603 64.81 -22.90 -7.70
C GLY A 603 65.98 -21.90 -7.71
N ASN A 604 67.20 -22.34 -7.35
CA ASN A 604 68.39 -21.50 -7.21
C ASN A 604 68.19 -20.40 -6.13
N PHE A 605 67.46 -20.74 -5.06
CA PHE A 605 67.35 -19.94 -3.83
C PHE A 605 68.28 -20.49 -2.75
N ASP A 606 68.84 -19.62 -1.90
CA ASP A 606 69.67 -20.05 -0.76
C ASP A 606 68.81 -20.70 0.31
N VAL A 607 69.12 -21.97 0.62
CA VAL A 607 68.47 -22.79 1.64
C VAL A 607 69.45 -23.23 2.73
N SER A 608 70.65 -22.62 2.80
CA SER A 608 71.69 -22.95 3.79
C SER A 608 71.19 -22.82 5.24
N GLY A 609 70.25 -21.89 5.50
CA GLY A 609 69.59 -21.73 6.80
C GLY A 609 68.71 -22.92 7.23
N ASN A 610 68.36 -23.82 6.30
CA ASN A 610 67.59 -25.04 6.59
C ASN A 610 68.44 -26.22 7.05
N TYR A 611 69.77 -26.06 7.06
CA TYR A 611 70.71 -27.09 7.46
C TYR A 611 71.53 -26.67 8.69
N ASP A 612 71.88 -27.64 9.54
CA ASP A 612 72.98 -27.51 10.49
C ASP A 612 74.23 -28.08 9.83
N ILE A 613 75.02 -27.17 9.28
CA ILE A 613 76.18 -27.46 8.44
C ILE A 613 77.40 -27.68 9.32
N SER A 614 77.86 -28.93 9.36
CA SER A 614 79.12 -29.36 9.96
C SER A 614 80.21 -29.43 8.91
N TYR A 615 81.43 -29.05 9.27
CA TYR A 615 82.60 -29.08 8.40
C TYR A 615 83.62 -30.10 8.90
N THR A 616 84.10 -30.97 8.00
CA THR A 616 85.13 -31.97 8.30
C THR A 616 86.44 -31.59 7.61
N ASP A 617 87.47 -31.28 8.39
CA ASP A 617 88.82 -30.97 7.90
C ASP A 617 89.51 -32.23 7.33
N ASN A 618 90.32 -32.07 6.29
CA ASN A 618 91.05 -33.15 5.62
C ASN A 618 92.54 -33.10 5.99
N LEU A 619 93.07 -34.22 6.50
CA LEU A 619 94.44 -34.29 7.03
C LEU A 619 95.50 -34.69 5.98
N ASN A 620 95.09 -35.00 4.74
CA ASN A 620 95.95 -35.58 3.70
C ASN A 620 96.43 -34.54 2.67
N GLY A 621 96.40 -33.25 2.99
CA GLY A 621 96.86 -32.18 2.10
C GLY A 621 98.39 -32.16 1.92
N SER A 622 98.86 -31.50 0.86
CA SER A 622 100.28 -31.40 0.55
C SER A 622 100.70 -30.07 -0.10
N ILE A 623 101.79 -29.51 0.39
CA ILE A 623 102.44 -28.32 -0.19
C ILE A 623 103.86 -28.73 -0.58
N ALA A 624 104.13 -28.88 -1.87
CA ALA A 624 105.46 -29.13 -2.40
C ALA A 624 106.34 -27.87 -2.26
N LYS A 625 107.66 -28.06 -2.10
CA LYS A 625 108.59 -26.93 -2.08
C LYS A 625 108.69 -26.28 -3.45
N ALA A 626 108.68 -24.95 -3.52
CA ALA A 626 108.90 -24.23 -4.77
C ALA A 626 110.37 -24.28 -5.19
N ALA A 627 110.67 -24.38 -6.49
CA ALA A 627 112.03 -24.29 -6.97
C ALA A 627 112.58 -22.86 -6.78
N LEU A 628 113.79 -22.74 -6.23
CA LEU A 628 114.54 -21.49 -6.17
C LEU A 628 115.98 -21.75 -6.60
N VAL A 629 116.44 -21.03 -7.63
CA VAL A 629 117.81 -21.16 -8.14
C VAL A 629 118.75 -20.30 -7.31
N VAL A 630 119.86 -20.87 -6.86
CA VAL A 630 120.92 -20.18 -6.13
C VAL A 630 122.20 -20.24 -6.97
N THR A 631 122.46 -19.18 -7.73
CA THR A 631 123.62 -19.11 -8.63
C THR A 631 124.86 -18.60 -7.89
N THR A 632 125.96 -19.33 -8.00
CA THR A 632 127.28 -18.89 -7.53
C THR A 632 128.01 -18.15 -8.65
N ASN A 633 128.50 -16.95 -8.33
CA ASN A 633 129.25 -16.14 -9.27
C ASN A 633 130.66 -16.70 -9.50
N SER A 634 131.11 -16.72 -10.75
CA SER A 634 132.49 -17.08 -11.10
C SER A 634 133.50 -16.01 -10.64
N VAL A 635 134.72 -16.44 -10.37
CA VAL A 635 135.83 -15.65 -9.79
C VAL A 635 137.11 -15.93 -10.58
N SER A 636 138.07 -15.01 -10.61
CA SER A 636 139.39 -15.24 -11.21
C SER A 636 140.54 -14.73 -10.34
N LYS A 637 141.73 -15.30 -10.56
CA LYS A 637 142.95 -15.05 -9.78
C LYS A 637 144.20 -15.12 -10.69
N ALA A 638 145.22 -14.33 -10.40
CA ALA A 638 146.54 -14.45 -11.04
C ALA A 638 147.40 -15.53 -10.33
N PHE A 639 148.28 -16.21 -11.07
CA PHE A 639 149.16 -17.23 -10.48
C PHE A 639 150.21 -16.59 -9.56
N ASP A 640 150.16 -16.94 -8.28
CA ASP A 640 151.03 -16.48 -7.20
C ASP A 640 151.67 -17.65 -6.42
N GLY A 641 151.49 -18.88 -6.90
CA GLY A 641 151.90 -20.11 -6.22
C GLY A 641 151.05 -20.51 -4.99
N LEU A 642 150.01 -19.74 -4.63
CA LEU A 642 149.21 -19.96 -3.42
C LEU A 642 147.84 -20.57 -3.72
N ALA A 643 147.43 -21.49 -2.86
CA ALA A 643 146.14 -22.17 -2.89
C ALA A 643 144.96 -21.18 -2.77
N TYR A 644 143.94 -21.35 -3.62
CA TYR A 644 142.68 -20.64 -3.46
C TYR A 644 141.87 -21.19 -2.27
N SER A 645 141.34 -20.27 -1.46
CA SER A 645 140.59 -20.53 -0.22
C SER A 645 139.43 -19.54 -0.06
N GLY A 646 138.70 -19.30 -1.15
CA GLY A 646 137.54 -18.40 -1.17
C GLY A 646 136.27 -19.03 -0.59
N GLY A 647 135.30 -18.18 -0.22
CA GLY A 647 133.96 -18.61 0.20
C GLY A 647 133.79 -18.80 1.71
N ASN A 648 133.96 -17.73 2.49
CA ASN A 648 133.60 -17.72 3.92
C ASN A 648 132.19 -17.11 4.11
N GLY A 649 131.23 -17.91 4.59
CA GLY A 649 129.86 -17.48 4.86
C GLY A 649 128.94 -18.65 5.25
N ALA A 650 127.62 -18.40 5.29
CA ALA A 650 126.62 -19.44 5.58
C ALA A 650 126.34 -20.38 4.39
N VAL A 651 126.95 -20.14 3.24
CA VAL A 651 126.96 -21.03 2.06
C VAL A 651 128.27 -21.82 2.11
N ILE A 652 128.20 -23.14 1.94
CA ILE A 652 129.38 -24.00 1.84
C ILE A 652 129.90 -23.93 0.41
N PHE A 653 131.12 -23.43 0.22
CA PHE A 653 131.78 -23.37 -1.09
C PHE A 653 132.80 -24.50 -1.26
N GLY A 654 132.72 -25.20 -2.38
CA GLY A 654 133.47 -26.43 -2.66
C GLY A 654 133.87 -26.58 -4.13
N GLY A 655 134.07 -27.82 -4.55
CA GLY A 655 134.55 -28.16 -5.89
C GLY A 655 136.06 -28.09 -6.04
N SER A 656 136.56 -28.27 -7.27
CA SER A 656 137.99 -28.32 -7.55
C SER A 656 138.71 -26.97 -7.41
N SER A 657 137.98 -25.89 -7.17
CA SER A 657 138.54 -24.56 -6.87
C SER A 657 139.23 -24.50 -5.51
N GLN A 658 138.74 -25.25 -4.52
CA GLN A 658 139.30 -25.21 -3.17
C GLN A 658 140.64 -25.94 -3.14
N SER A 659 141.69 -25.26 -2.71
CA SER A 659 143.10 -25.66 -2.85
C SER A 659 143.65 -25.68 -4.29
N ALA A 660 142.97 -25.05 -5.27
CA ALA A 660 143.56 -24.85 -6.60
C ALA A 660 144.77 -23.91 -6.51
N ILE A 661 145.92 -24.36 -7.01
CA ILE A 661 147.18 -23.58 -7.09
C ILE A 661 147.57 -23.33 -8.56
N LYS A 662 147.43 -24.35 -9.41
CA LYS A 662 147.94 -24.33 -10.79
C LYS A 662 147.04 -23.51 -11.72
N THR A 663 147.58 -23.18 -12.88
CA THR A 663 146.88 -22.48 -13.96
C THR A 663 145.74 -23.37 -14.49
N GLY A 664 144.54 -22.82 -14.71
CA GLY A 664 143.40 -23.62 -15.19
C GLY A 664 142.04 -23.03 -14.81
N SER A 665 140.98 -23.80 -15.10
CA SER A 665 139.60 -23.47 -14.69
C SER A 665 139.04 -24.59 -13.81
N TYR A 666 138.41 -24.21 -12.71
CA TYR A 666 138.07 -25.08 -11.59
C TYR A 666 136.64 -24.82 -11.13
N ALA A 667 135.90 -25.86 -10.75
CA ALA A 667 134.52 -25.70 -10.29
C ALA A 667 134.48 -25.04 -8.90
N LEU A 668 133.70 -23.97 -8.78
CA LEU A 668 133.36 -23.30 -7.53
C LEU A 668 131.91 -23.66 -7.19
N THR A 669 131.74 -24.80 -6.53
CA THR A 669 130.41 -25.34 -6.23
C THR A 669 129.84 -24.72 -4.96
N SER A 670 128.52 -24.69 -4.84
CA SER A 670 127.84 -24.15 -3.65
C SER A 670 126.78 -25.08 -3.09
N ALA A 671 126.74 -25.21 -1.77
CA ALA A 671 125.80 -26.07 -1.06
C ALA A 671 125.50 -25.53 0.35
N GLY A 672 124.81 -26.32 1.17
CA GLY A 672 124.68 -26.10 2.61
C GLY A 672 123.51 -25.21 3.05
N LEU A 673 123.02 -24.28 2.22
CA LEU A 673 121.75 -23.62 2.50
C LEU A 673 120.61 -24.63 2.46
N THR A 674 119.68 -24.50 3.41
CA THR A 674 118.43 -25.26 3.44
C THR A 674 117.26 -24.28 3.56
N SER A 675 116.13 -24.64 2.97
CA SER A 675 114.87 -23.91 3.13
C SER A 675 113.74 -24.90 3.39
N ASN A 676 112.85 -24.54 4.32
CA ASN A 676 111.66 -25.34 4.61
C ASN A 676 110.69 -25.30 3.42
N ASN A 677 110.60 -24.16 2.72
CA ASN A 677 109.57 -23.91 1.70
C ASN A 677 110.09 -23.92 0.26
N TYR A 678 111.41 -23.81 0.05
CA TYR A 678 112.03 -23.84 -1.27
C TYR A 678 112.97 -25.04 -1.45
N ALA A 679 112.89 -25.67 -2.63
CA ALA A 679 113.90 -26.59 -3.13
C ALA A 679 115.00 -25.75 -3.78
N LEU A 680 116.12 -25.62 -3.07
CA LEU A 680 117.25 -24.81 -3.53
C LEU A 680 118.04 -25.61 -4.57
N ASN A 681 118.01 -25.14 -5.82
CA ASN A 681 118.82 -25.69 -6.90
C ASN A 681 120.05 -24.80 -7.09
N PHE A 682 121.22 -25.28 -6.67
CA PHE A 682 122.45 -24.54 -6.82
C PHE A 682 122.95 -24.60 -8.27
N VAL A 683 123.51 -23.50 -8.76
CA VAL A 683 124.22 -23.42 -10.05
C VAL A 683 125.64 -22.99 -9.75
N ASP A 684 126.59 -23.87 -10.05
CA ASP A 684 128.00 -23.69 -9.71
C ASP A 684 128.66 -22.58 -10.54
N GLY A 685 129.57 -21.84 -9.91
CA GLY A 685 130.46 -20.92 -10.60
C GLY A 685 131.76 -21.61 -11.01
N GLN A 686 132.69 -20.84 -11.57
CA GLN A 686 134.07 -21.29 -11.76
C GLN A 686 135.10 -20.32 -11.19
N LEU A 687 136.21 -20.89 -10.71
CA LEU A 687 137.47 -20.18 -10.47
C LEU A 687 138.38 -20.35 -11.68
N THR A 688 138.98 -19.27 -12.18
CA THR A 688 140.04 -19.33 -13.21
C THR A 688 141.37 -18.77 -12.67
N ILE A 689 142.47 -19.50 -12.87
CA ILE A 689 143.83 -19.11 -12.48
C ILE A 689 144.71 -18.89 -13.74
N GLY A 690 145.32 -17.70 -13.85
CA GLY A 690 146.19 -17.28 -14.97
C GLY A 690 147.58 -17.93 -15.01
N ALA A 691 148.51 -17.40 -15.81
CA ALA A 691 149.84 -17.98 -16.07
C ALA A 691 151.04 -17.15 -15.54
N GLU A 692 152.25 -17.74 -15.56
CA GLU A 692 153.47 -17.28 -14.87
C GLU A 692 154.48 -16.49 -15.76
N PRO A 693 155.26 -15.50 -15.27
CA PRO A 693 156.11 -14.61 -16.10
C PRO A 693 157.66 -14.70 -15.88
N PRO A 694 158.52 -14.32 -16.87
CA PRO A 694 160.00 -14.42 -16.84
C PRO A 694 160.78 -13.13 -16.42
N ALA A 695 162.13 -13.20 -16.40
CA ALA A 695 163.06 -12.28 -15.68
C ALA A 695 164.12 -11.48 -16.53
N PRO A 696 164.84 -10.45 -15.97
CA PRO A 696 165.55 -9.36 -16.72
C PRO A 696 167.12 -9.42 -16.85
N PRO A 697 167.80 -8.47 -17.58
CA PRO A 697 169.12 -8.67 -18.24
C PRO A 697 170.29 -7.66 -17.94
N VAL A 698 171.35 -7.64 -18.80
CA VAL A 698 172.58 -6.77 -18.74
C VAL A 698 172.99 -6.24 -20.16
N PRO A 699 173.40 -4.95 -20.36
CA PRO A 699 173.81 -4.31 -21.66
C PRO A 699 175.37 -4.05 -21.75
N PRO A 700 176.02 -3.15 -22.57
CA PRO A 700 175.62 -2.14 -23.58
C PRO A 700 176.55 -2.01 -24.87
N VAL A 701 176.66 -0.81 -25.50
CA VAL A 701 177.62 -0.33 -26.57
C VAL A 701 177.39 -0.80 -28.04
N VAL A 702 176.47 -0.21 -28.84
CA VAL A 702 176.61 1.00 -29.75
C VAL A 702 177.06 0.66 -31.21
N VAL A 703 176.78 1.39 -32.32
CA VAL A 703 175.69 2.25 -32.92
C VAL A 703 176.26 2.88 -34.25
N PRO A 704 175.53 3.49 -35.24
CA PRO A 704 174.15 3.42 -35.77
C PRO A 704 174.19 2.88 -37.25
N PRO A 705 173.59 3.46 -38.34
CA PRO A 705 172.25 4.03 -38.67
C PRO A 705 171.52 3.15 -39.77
N SER A 706 170.74 3.54 -40.82
CA SER A 706 170.04 4.75 -41.37
C SER A 706 168.93 4.37 -42.40
N LEU A 707 167.73 5.00 -42.31
CA LEU A 707 166.75 5.55 -43.31
C LEU A 707 166.55 4.99 -44.77
N PRO A 708 165.40 5.26 -45.50
CA PRO A 708 164.11 5.92 -45.12
C PRO A 708 162.74 5.43 -45.77
N THR A 709 161.59 5.96 -45.29
CA THR A 709 160.28 6.29 -46.01
C THR A 709 159.19 5.17 -46.30
N PRO A 710 157.92 5.43 -46.79
CA PRO A 710 156.73 5.76 -45.94
C PRO A 710 155.27 5.26 -46.36
N ALA A 711 154.22 5.65 -45.59
CA ALA A 711 152.73 5.71 -45.88
C ALA A 711 151.87 4.39 -45.79
N THR A 712 150.51 4.30 -45.81
CA THR A 712 149.35 5.23 -46.10
C THR A 712 148.02 4.84 -45.33
N ASN A 713 146.79 5.22 -45.81
CA ASN A 713 145.42 5.13 -45.17
C ASN A 713 144.30 4.91 -46.27
N PRO A 714 142.94 5.14 -46.12
CA PRO A 714 142.03 5.45 -44.98
C PRO A 714 140.70 4.58 -44.72
N PRO A 715 139.40 4.87 -45.09
CA PRO A 715 138.25 4.76 -44.13
C PRO A 715 136.84 4.18 -44.57
N SER A 716 135.94 3.89 -43.59
CA SER A 716 134.44 3.73 -43.67
C SER A 716 133.80 3.85 -42.25
N LEU A 717 132.50 4.12 -41.91
CA LEU A 717 131.15 4.26 -42.53
C LEU A 717 130.23 3.00 -42.58
N GLY A 718 128.94 2.99 -42.18
CA GLY A 718 128.04 4.01 -41.56
C GLY A 718 126.56 3.54 -41.27
N PHE A 719 125.65 4.46 -40.85
CA PHE A 719 124.17 4.34 -40.56
C PHE A 719 123.74 3.59 -39.26
N ALA A 720 122.75 3.96 -38.41
CA ALA A 720 121.59 4.91 -38.38
C ALA A 720 120.25 4.35 -38.98
N SER A 721 119.01 4.62 -38.50
CA SER A 721 118.45 5.67 -37.58
C SER A 721 117.14 5.24 -36.83
N ALA A 722 116.68 6.02 -35.84
CA ALA A 722 115.26 6.08 -35.33
C ALA A 722 114.42 7.09 -36.17
N PRO A 723 113.07 7.35 -36.04
CA PRO A 723 112.15 7.12 -34.88
C PRO A 723 110.65 6.82 -35.23
N LYS A 724 109.74 7.09 -34.26
CA LYS A 724 108.35 7.67 -34.40
C LYS A 724 107.11 6.75 -34.45
N ALA A 725 106.07 7.22 -33.74
CA ALA A 725 104.61 7.10 -33.99
C ALA A 725 103.91 5.71 -33.88
N GLU A 726 102.63 5.62 -33.48
CA GLU A 726 101.72 6.56 -32.78
C GLU A 726 100.54 5.77 -32.13
N GLN A 727 99.95 6.35 -31.07
CA GLN A 727 98.55 6.29 -30.59
C GLN A 727 97.75 4.95 -30.55
N GLY A 728 96.84 4.73 -29.60
CA GLY A 728 96.14 5.75 -28.79
C GLY A 728 95.79 5.36 -27.34
N LEU A 729 95.44 6.41 -26.59
CA LEU A 729 94.80 6.40 -25.27
C LEU A 729 93.30 6.07 -25.47
N THR A 730 92.52 5.57 -24.50
CA THR A 730 91.97 6.21 -23.27
C THR A 730 91.09 5.14 -22.56
N SER A 731 90.54 5.24 -21.34
CA SER A 731 90.59 6.17 -20.18
C SER A 731 90.14 5.41 -18.91
N THR A 732 90.11 6.07 -17.74
CA THR A 732 89.74 5.47 -16.44
C THR A 732 88.25 5.75 -16.03
N PRO A 733 87.79 5.73 -14.76
CA PRO A 733 86.57 5.04 -14.26
C PRO A 733 85.37 6.02 -14.06
N PRO A 734 84.24 5.77 -13.32
CA PRO A 734 83.88 4.71 -12.35
C PRO A 734 82.44 4.11 -12.53
N PRO A 735 81.59 3.85 -11.50
CA PRO A 735 81.58 2.60 -10.73
C PRO A 735 80.23 1.82 -10.70
N SER A 736 80.31 0.56 -10.26
CA SER A 736 79.30 -0.24 -9.50
C SER A 736 77.82 -0.29 -9.96
N GLN A 737 77.32 -1.51 -10.28
CA GLN A 737 75.99 -2.04 -9.87
C GLN A 737 75.84 -3.56 -10.18
N GLN A 738 75.07 -4.27 -9.36
CA GLN A 738 74.54 -5.64 -9.52
C GLN A 738 73.42 -5.84 -8.46
N PRO A 739 72.43 -6.76 -8.58
CA PRO A 739 72.05 -7.62 -9.71
C PRO A 739 70.54 -7.70 -10.07
N GLY A 740 70.25 -7.90 -11.36
CA GLY A 740 69.54 -9.11 -11.85
C GLY A 740 68.01 -9.29 -11.77
N ARG A 741 67.55 -10.27 -12.59
CA ARG A 741 66.20 -10.90 -12.73
C ARG A 741 65.07 -9.99 -13.28
N THR A 742 64.61 -10.17 -14.52
CA THR A 742 63.75 -11.26 -15.10
C THR A 742 62.37 -11.36 -14.47
N GLY A 743 61.30 -11.27 -15.29
CA GLY A 743 59.90 -11.33 -14.83
C GLY A 743 59.07 -12.46 -15.46
N GLY A 744 57.91 -12.72 -14.84
CA GLY A 744 56.85 -13.60 -15.34
C GLY A 744 56.96 -15.07 -14.91
N ALA A 745 55.86 -15.78 -14.58
CA ALA A 745 54.50 -15.31 -14.30
C ALA A 745 53.66 -16.39 -13.58
N SER A 746 52.80 -16.00 -12.63
CA SER A 746 51.45 -16.56 -12.39
C SER A 746 50.69 -15.69 -11.37
N ALA A 747 49.36 -15.84 -11.27
CA ALA A 747 48.45 -15.03 -10.43
C ALA A 747 47.43 -15.96 -9.71
N ALA A 748 46.46 -15.55 -8.87
CA ALA A 748 45.91 -14.26 -8.41
C ALA A 748 45.15 -14.52 -7.06
N PRO A 749 44.30 -13.64 -6.48
CA PRO A 749 44.04 -12.21 -6.76
C PRO A 749 43.94 -11.31 -5.49
N SER A 750 44.78 -10.28 -5.37
CA SER A 750 44.49 -8.99 -4.71
C SER A 750 45.73 -8.09 -4.82
N GLY A 751 45.62 -6.89 -5.40
CA GLY A 751 46.79 -6.02 -5.60
C GLY A 751 46.48 -4.66 -6.23
N ASP A 752 47.33 -3.68 -5.92
CA ASP A 752 47.23 -2.31 -6.43
C ASP A 752 47.46 -2.25 -7.95
N ILE A 753 46.61 -1.49 -8.65
CA ILE A 753 46.83 -1.10 -10.05
C ILE A 753 47.21 0.39 -10.07
N GLY A 754 48.36 0.72 -10.65
CA GLY A 754 48.83 2.10 -10.83
C GLY A 754 49.07 2.90 -9.54
N GLY A 755 49.01 2.29 -8.35
CA GLY A 755 49.09 2.98 -7.06
C GLY A 755 47.74 3.53 -6.54
N VAL A 756 46.61 3.16 -7.13
CA VAL A 756 45.26 3.45 -6.62
C VAL A 756 44.74 2.22 -5.88
N LYS A 757 44.43 2.36 -4.58
CA LYS A 757 43.61 1.38 -3.86
C LYS A 757 42.15 1.75 -4.00
N VAL A 758 41.29 0.74 -4.08
CA VAL A 758 39.87 0.89 -3.76
C VAL A 758 39.53 -0.11 -2.66
N SER A 759 38.70 0.29 -1.70
CA SER A 759 38.29 -0.54 -0.57
C SER A 759 36.87 -0.18 -0.16
N VAL A 760 35.99 -1.18 -0.09
CA VAL A 760 34.60 -0.98 0.35
C VAL A 760 34.55 -1.17 1.86
N LEU A 761 34.21 -0.10 2.58
CA LEU A 761 34.02 -0.11 4.03
C LEU A 761 32.54 -0.42 4.32
N PRO A 762 32.23 -1.35 5.24
CA PRO A 762 30.85 -1.65 5.61
C PRO A 762 30.15 -0.42 6.21
N ALA A 763 28.84 -0.34 6.03
CA ALA A 763 28.03 0.76 6.57
C ALA A 763 28.10 0.78 8.11
N ALA A 764 28.17 1.98 8.70
CA ALA A 764 27.98 2.14 10.14
C ALA A 764 26.51 1.83 10.50
N ALA A 765 26.29 1.31 11.72
CA ALA A 765 24.95 0.95 12.19
C ALA A 765 23.99 2.16 12.10
N GLY A 766 22.97 2.05 11.24
CA GLY A 766 22.02 3.13 10.94
C GLY A 766 22.11 3.72 9.52
N GLN A 767 23.12 3.36 8.72
CA GLN A 767 23.20 3.72 7.30
C GLN A 767 22.92 2.52 6.37
N SER A 768 22.22 2.78 5.26
CA SER A 768 21.70 1.76 4.33
C SER A 768 22.75 1.24 3.32
N THR A 769 23.89 1.91 3.21
CA THR A 769 24.85 1.74 2.10
C THR A 769 26.29 1.86 2.58
N PRO A 770 27.23 1.10 1.98
CA PRO A 770 28.65 1.14 2.35
C PRO A 770 29.32 2.45 1.92
N ILE A 771 30.51 2.71 2.47
CA ILE A 771 31.37 3.82 2.05
C ILE A 771 32.52 3.25 1.22
N ILE A 772 32.79 3.80 0.03
CA ILE A 772 33.98 3.43 -0.74
C ILE A 772 35.13 4.36 -0.35
N ALA A 773 36.23 3.79 0.15
CA ALA A 773 37.49 4.49 0.30
C ALA A 773 38.39 4.24 -0.92
N ILE A 774 38.86 5.30 -1.56
CA ILE A 774 39.82 5.27 -2.66
C ILE A 774 41.10 5.94 -2.16
N SER A 775 42.21 5.20 -2.06
CA SER A 775 43.47 5.72 -1.52
C SER A 775 44.61 5.67 -2.53
N VAL A 776 45.01 6.84 -3.01
CA VAL A 776 46.04 7.03 -4.04
C VAL A 776 47.44 7.19 -3.45
N SER A 777 48.47 6.77 -4.17
CA SER A 777 49.87 7.02 -3.78
C SER A 777 50.16 8.51 -3.62
N GLN A 778 51.15 8.85 -2.79
CA GLN A 778 51.47 10.26 -2.48
C GLN A 778 51.73 11.08 -3.74
N ASN A 779 52.47 10.54 -4.70
CA ASN A 779 52.80 11.18 -5.98
C ASN A 779 51.56 11.48 -6.86
N MET A 780 50.40 10.84 -6.62
CA MET A 780 49.13 11.14 -7.31
C MET A 780 48.16 11.96 -6.45
N GLY A 781 48.46 12.14 -5.16
CA GLY A 781 47.63 12.89 -4.21
C GLY A 781 48.13 14.30 -3.88
N VAL A 782 49.28 14.70 -4.43
CA VAL A 782 49.84 16.06 -4.33
C VAL A 782 49.40 16.95 -5.50
N THR A 783 49.69 18.26 -5.40
CA THR A 783 49.35 19.27 -6.40
C THR A 783 49.86 18.89 -7.80
N GLY A 784 48.98 18.88 -8.80
CA GLY A 784 49.28 18.42 -10.17
C GLY A 784 49.10 16.90 -10.39
N GLY A 785 48.72 16.14 -9.36
CA GLY A 785 48.42 14.72 -9.47
C GLY A 785 47.22 14.45 -10.40
N SER A 786 47.29 13.35 -11.17
CA SER A 786 46.25 12.94 -12.12
C SER A 786 46.09 11.41 -12.11
N PHE A 787 44.85 10.90 -12.08
CA PHE A 787 44.55 9.47 -12.06
C PHE A 787 43.12 9.16 -12.56
N SER A 788 42.85 7.89 -12.89
CA SER A 788 41.51 7.40 -13.23
C SER A 788 41.21 6.14 -12.43
N VAL A 789 39.99 6.04 -11.91
CA VAL A 789 39.54 4.92 -11.08
C VAL A 789 38.15 4.46 -11.48
N ALA A 790 38.02 3.19 -11.85
CA ALA A 790 36.71 2.57 -12.10
C ALA A 790 35.97 2.33 -10.77
N LEU A 791 34.65 2.52 -10.77
CA LEU A 791 33.83 2.16 -9.61
C LEU A 791 33.80 0.62 -9.46
N PRO A 792 33.85 0.07 -8.23
CA PRO A 792 33.86 -1.38 -8.00
C PRO A 792 32.71 -2.15 -8.66
N VAL A 793 33.00 -3.36 -9.15
CA VAL A 793 32.02 -4.23 -9.84
C VAL A 793 30.79 -4.54 -8.98
N GLN A 794 30.91 -4.65 -7.65
CA GLN A 794 29.75 -4.84 -6.75
C GLN A 794 28.76 -3.66 -6.72
N ILE A 795 29.09 -2.53 -7.35
CA ILE A 795 28.15 -1.42 -7.61
C ILE A 795 27.71 -1.39 -9.09
N ALA A 796 28.51 -1.97 -9.99
CA ALA A 796 28.13 -2.17 -11.39
C ALA A 796 27.14 -3.34 -11.57
N ASP A 797 27.18 -4.39 -10.74
CA ASP A 797 26.31 -5.56 -10.87
C ASP A 797 24.85 -5.27 -10.48
N SER A 798 24.60 -4.25 -9.65
CA SER A 798 23.25 -3.69 -9.47
C SER A 798 22.70 -2.99 -10.74
N SER A 799 23.58 -2.62 -11.69
CA SER A 799 23.20 -1.96 -12.96
C SER A 799 23.06 -2.92 -14.14
N SER A 800 23.24 -4.23 -13.92
CA SER A 800 23.18 -5.28 -14.97
C SER A 800 21.76 -5.58 -15.49
N ALA A 801 20.71 -5.13 -14.79
CA ALA A 801 19.31 -5.47 -15.09
C ALA A 801 18.51 -4.39 -15.86
N ASN A 802 18.79 -3.09 -15.68
CA ASN A 802 17.82 -2.04 -16.09
C ASN A 802 18.42 -0.68 -16.56
N GLY A 803 19.74 -0.57 -16.76
CA GLY A 803 20.32 0.61 -17.43
C GLY A 803 20.18 1.97 -16.72
N ALA A 804 19.94 1.99 -15.41
CA ALA A 804 19.72 3.21 -14.62
C ALA A 804 20.89 4.22 -14.69
N ALA A 805 20.56 5.52 -14.70
CA ALA A 805 21.55 6.59 -14.78
C ALA A 805 22.30 6.78 -13.44
N ILE A 806 23.63 6.79 -13.51
CA ILE A 806 24.51 7.03 -12.35
C ILE A 806 24.84 8.52 -12.28
N THR A 807 24.50 9.18 -11.16
CA THR A 807 24.84 10.58 -10.90
C THR A 807 25.92 10.68 -9.82
N VAL A 808 26.84 11.64 -9.97
CA VAL A 808 27.95 11.86 -9.02
C VAL A 808 28.05 13.35 -8.70
N THR A 809 28.02 13.69 -7.41
CA THR A 809 28.05 15.04 -6.85
C THR A 809 29.04 15.13 -5.69
N THR A 810 29.33 16.34 -5.19
CA THR A 810 30.04 16.50 -3.91
C THR A 810 29.14 16.14 -2.72
N GLU A 811 29.73 15.88 -1.56
CA GLU A 811 28.98 15.71 -0.31
C GLU A 811 28.14 16.98 -0.03
N GLY A 812 26.80 16.84 -0.05
CA GLY A 812 25.85 17.96 -0.03
C GLY A 812 25.16 18.25 -1.37
N GLY A 813 25.39 17.46 -2.42
CA GLY A 813 24.68 17.55 -3.70
C GLY A 813 25.23 18.59 -4.70
N GLY A 814 26.40 19.16 -4.43
CA GLY A 814 27.03 20.17 -5.31
C GLY A 814 27.59 19.58 -6.61
N LYS A 815 27.83 20.47 -7.59
CA LYS A 815 28.57 20.11 -8.81
C LYS A 815 30.00 19.71 -8.47
N LEU A 816 30.56 18.77 -9.23
CA LEU A 816 31.96 18.35 -9.09
C LEU A 816 32.93 19.51 -9.41
N PRO A 817 34.09 19.59 -8.74
CA PRO A 817 35.14 20.52 -9.12
C PRO A 817 35.65 20.27 -10.55
N SER A 818 36.14 21.30 -11.23
CA SER A 818 36.63 21.20 -12.61
C SER A 818 37.76 20.18 -12.82
N TRP A 819 38.55 19.93 -11.78
CA TRP A 819 39.65 18.95 -11.75
C TRP A 819 39.17 17.49 -11.52
N LEU A 820 37.86 17.24 -11.38
CA LEU A 820 37.29 15.91 -11.15
C LEU A 820 36.03 15.67 -12.02
N THR A 821 36.09 14.67 -12.90
CA THR A 821 35.02 14.34 -13.85
C THR A 821 34.61 12.86 -13.76
N TYR A 822 33.31 12.59 -13.60
CA TYR A 822 32.77 11.25 -13.82
C TYR A 822 32.58 10.97 -15.31
N LYS A 823 33.06 9.82 -15.79
CA LYS A 823 32.88 9.30 -17.15
C LYS A 823 31.91 8.14 -17.13
N SER A 824 30.66 8.40 -17.53
CA SER A 824 29.56 7.43 -17.59
C SER A 824 29.92 6.14 -18.36
N ASN A 825 30.52 6.30 -19.54
CA ASN A 825 30.73 5.20 -20.49
C ASN A 825 31.71 4.14 -19.97
N SER A 826 32.68 4.54 -19.14
CA SER A 826 33.65 3.65 -18.50
C SER A 826 33.37 3.42 -17.00
N LYS A 827 32.26 3.97 -16.48
CA LYS A 827 31.90 3.99 -15.05
C LYS A 827 33.07 4.41 -14.14
N SER A 828 33.86 5.40 -14.56
CA SER A 828 35.10 5.81 -13.89
C SER A 828 35.05 7.25 -13.40
N ILE A 829 35.71 7.52 -12.27
CA ILE A 829 36.05 8.88 -11.84
C ILE A 829 37.45 9.19 -12.37
N VAL A 830 37.58 10.29 -13.12
CA VAL A 830 38.85 10.82 -13.63
C VAL A 830 39.18 12.08 -12.85
N VAL A 831 40.41 12.13 -12.34
CA VAL A 831 40.99 13.25 -11.59
C VAL A 831 42.17 13.79 -12.39
N SER A 832 42.26 15.09 -12.57
CA SER A 832 43.30 15.73 -13.37
C SER A 832 43.68 17.08 -12.78
N ASP A 833 44.97 17.28 -12.53
CA ASP A 833 45.54 18.46 -11.88
C ASP A 833 44.89 18.78 -10.51
N VAL A 834 45.01 17.84 -9.56
CA VAL A 834 44.61 18.05 -8.16
C VAL A 834 45.20 19.38 -7.64
N PRO A 835 44.40 20.30 -7.07
CA PRO A 835 44.91 21.53 -6.46
C PRO A 835 45.44 21.29 -5.04
N GLU A 836 46.22 22.23 -4.52
CA GLU A 836 46.67 22.19 -3.13
C GLU A 836 45.47 22.17 -2.16
N GLY A 837 45.47 21.22 -1.22
CA GLY A 837 44.33 20.97 -0.33
C GLY A 837 43.11 20.28 -0.98
N GLY A 838 43.19 19.89 -2.25
CA GLY A 838 42.08 19.26 -2.98
C GLY A 838 41.67 17.86 -2.50
N LEU A 839 42.53 17.17 -1.74
CA LEU A 839 42.25 15.88 -1.11
C LEU A 839 42.48 15.97 0.41
N PRO A 840 41.70 15.24 1.24
CA PRO A 840 40.67 14.28 0.86
C PRO A 840 39.34 14.93 0.43
N ILE A 841 38.70 14.37 -0.59
CA ILE A 841 37.37 14.81 -1.07
C ILE A 841 36.31 13.73 -0.85
N ARG A 842 35.07 14.17 -0.59
CA ARG A 842 33.91 13.31 -0.37
C ARG A 842 32.86 13.57 -1.44
N LEU A 843 32.40 12.50 -2.07
CA LEU A 843 31.47 12.49 -3.19
C LEU A 843 30.24 11.63 -2.84
N GLN A 844 29.09 12.03 -3.37
CA GLN A 844 27.84 11.27 -3.29
C GLN A 844 27.53 10.69 -4.67
N VAL A 845 27.31 9.37 -4.73
CA VAL A 845 26.98 8.62 -5.93
C VAL A 845 25.55 8.10 -5.80
N MET A 846 24.67 8.52 -6.70
CA MET A 846 23.26 8.10 -6.74
C MET A 846 23.06 7.04 -7.83
N ILE A 847 22.48 5.90 -7.45
CA ILE A 847 22.18 4.76 -8.33
C ILE A 847 20.84 4.16 -7.89
N ASP A 848 19.87 4.13 -8.80
CA ASP A 848 18.54 3.52 -8.57
C ASP A 848 17.88 3.97 -7.24
N GLY A 849 17.87 5.29 -7.02
CA GLY A 849 17.35 5.93 -5.80
C GLY A 849 18.21 5.77 -4.54
N LYS A 850 19.25 4.93 -4.54
CA LYS A 850 20.14 4.68 -3.40
C LYS A 850 21.40 5.56 -3.48
N GLN A 851 21.80 6.10 -2.33
CA GLN A 851 22.97 6.97 -2.18
C GLN A 851 24.15 6.20 -1.61
N THR A 852 25.33 6.30 -2.24
CA THR A 852 26.59 5.73 -1.76
C THR A 852 27.62 6.84 -1.62
N THR A 853 28.40 6.84 -0.53
CA THR A 853 29.47 7.84 -0.33
C THR A 853 30.81 7.30 -0.81
N VAL A 854 31.55 8.08 -1.59
CA VAL A 854 32.90 7.78 -2.05
C VAL A 854 33.86 8.82 -1.48
N VAL A 855 34.88 8.36 -0.77
CA VAL A 855 35.92 9.20 -0.16
C VAL A 855 37.22 8.93 -0.90
N ILE A 856 37.84 9.98 -1.46
CA ILE A 856 39.13 9.89 -2.16
C ILE A 856 40.19 10.59 -1.33
N SER A 857 41.30 9.92 -1.03
CA SER A 857 42.39 10.43 -0.18
C SER A 857 43.78 10.01 -0.67
N ALA A 858 44.80 10.78 -0.28
CA ALA A 858 46.20 10.37 -0.44
C ALA A 858 46.62 9.43 0.71
N ARG A 859 47.47 8.43 0.42
CA ARG A 859 48.05 7.55 1.44
C ARG A 859 49.10 8.29 2.27
N THR A 860 48.82 8.54 3.55
CA THR A 860 49.86 8.89 4.54
C THR A 860 50.82 7.70 4.77
N THR A 861 52.00 7.96 5.34
CA THR A 861 53.10 6.99 5.46
C THR A 861 53.00 6.00 6.63
N ASN A 862 51.85 5.98 7.32
CA ASN A 862 51.44 5.03 8.35
C ASN A 862 50.07 4.47 7.97
#